data_AF-A0A178D5U8-F1
#
_entry.id   AF-A0A178D5U8-F1
#
_cell.length_a   1.000
_cell.length_b   1.000
_cell.length_c   1.000
_cell.angle_alpha   90.00
_cell.angle_beta   90.00
_cell.angle_gamma   90.00
#
_symmetry.space_group_name_H-M   'P 1'
#
loop_
_entity.id
_entity.type
_entity.pdbx_description
1 polymer ?
#
loop_
_entity_poly.entity_id
_entity_poly.type
_entity_poly.pdbx_seq_one_letter_code
_entity_poly.pdbx_strand_id
1 'polypeptide(L)'
;MFCPWIIFGAIPWVNALPSAAPCANSLPKPNVPGAIVTSLTASVVDNYAINITGESNNWPGQNITGLSFCQVNVSLTHPGTGDHVNNQVWLPLTGWNGIFLGVGGGGYVAGSWSSLAPAVERGYAAVSTDAGHAQNNSGDATSWALISQGDVNQNLLLDFASRSVHDMTVLGKAVTASFYGSAPKYAYWQGCSTGGRQGLMEAQMYPDDYDGIVASAPAINWNDFTPAQQWPYTVMNNEHYSPPQCEFDAVNAAAVAACDHLDGLQDGIIGAPGLCKFDPSELVGKNYTCHTDGSTRRFSSQTATVVKKIWQGPTAANGTAFWYGILPGTNFSSLAPTETFTNGSTVAEPFGISDSWFRDFLFKDANYNTSNITYAEFPSLIHQSHVEYDAVMGTMDANLSAFKASGAKMITWQGLADNLIMPNGTIEYFERVKALDSNVTDFYRVFFAPGVGHCGGGGTGPIPDDTLMALRKWVENGTAPQVLPGSSGFRVNGTPKDPKPEDNRTLFQAFEWYLPPSSSDSALPNASHYDTLTALLPHLSALGISHIWIPPGCKATSVHDNGYGIYDLWDLGEFDAKKNGKPSRTKWGHKEELEAFCAKAKDMGIDVLWDAVLNHKASPDGKEVSWGVKVDSHDRTKALTKPYELETWTKFTFPGRGTKYSDMKYNWKHFSGVDYDSRTKDHGIFKLVGEGKRSDWAHDVSKELGNYDYLMFADLDHSHAAVQEDIFNWGTWITSLLNLGGFRLDAIKHYSLSFLADFLAHLDTKSLRGKKLFFVGEYWDSDVDTLSSVIRRCHGRLNLFDVQLVYTFSDFSKGRKHDLRTILDGTLVQKDHTHAVTFVANHDTQETQSLAAPVEEWFVPLAYALILLRHNGGTPCVFWGDVFGNHGPRPRLPSCGGKLARLVAARKLYAHGPQRDYLDLEDCIGWTRLGHKSRANGAGLAVVMTNSWDRRSKRMFVGHRHIGERWRDILGWEDREVVIDSKGFGTFPVGHRSVGVWTHDKAPDFDRITRFTFPRLGHSAAAPDPRVLPA
;
A
#
# COMPACT_ATOMS: atom_id res chain seq x y z
N MET A 1 6.01 -24.78 63.43
CA MET A 1 6.29 -25.42 62.13
C MET A 1 6.44 -24.29 61.11
N PHE A 2 7.68 -24.14 60.60
CA PHE A 2 8.18 -23.36 59.45
C PHE A 2 7.17 -22.40 58.77
N CYS A 3 7.27 -21.07 58.78
CA CYS A 3 8.40 -20.11 58.77
C CYS A 3 9.32 -20.25 57.52
N PRO A 4 9.88 -19.15 56.99
CA PRO A 4 9.22 -18.08 56.22
C PRO A 4 10.06 -17.65 54.98
N TRP A 5 9.55 -16.67 54.22
CA TRP A 5 10.22 -15.55 53.53
C TRP A 5 11.74 -15.59 53.27
N ILE A 6 12.19 -15.22 52.06
CA ILE A 6 13.42 -14.41 51.84
C ILE A 6 13.42 -13.72 50.47
N ILE A 7 13.92 -12.48 50.51
CA ILE A 7 14.21 -11.48 49.48
C ILE A 7 15.60 -11.76 48.86
N PHE A 8 15.89 -11.14 47.71
CA PHE A 8 17.21 -10.72 47.18
C PHE A 8 17.70 -11.42 45.91
N GLY A 9 18.05 -10.59 44.93
CA GLY A 9 18.96 -10.95 43.86
C GLY A 9 18.73 -10.19 42.56
N ALA A 10 18.95 -8.88 42.53
CA ALA A 10 19.32 -8.24 41.28
C ALA A 10 20.63 -8.88 40.80
N ILE A 11 20.57 -9.65 39.70
CA ILE A 11 21.75 -10.01 38.92
C ILE A 11 21.62 -9.29 37.58
N PRO A 12 22.56 -8.40 37.23
CA PRO A 12 22.62 -7.85 35.90
C PRO A 12 23.19 -8.94 34.99
N TRP A 13 22.34 -9.71 34.33
CA TRP A 13 22.79 -10.36 33.09
C TRP A 13 22.70 -9.32 31.98
N VAL A 14 23.68 -8.43 31.97
CA VAL A 14 24.30 -8.09 30.69
C VAL A 14 24.80 -9.44 30.19
N ASN A 15 24.05 -10.09 29.30
CA ASN A 15 24.68 -11.07 28.44
C ASN A 15 25.68 -10.27 27.62
N ALA A 16 26.91 -10.22 28.13
CA ALA A 16 28.06 -9.94 27.30
C ALA A 16 27.92 -10.87 26.10
N LEU A 17 27.89 -10.27 24.90
CA LEU A 17 28.03 -11.02 23.67
C LEU A 17 29.20 -12.00 23.87
N PRO A 18 29.05 -13.29 23.50
CA PRO A 18 30.16 -14.22 23.61
C PRO A 18 31.37 -13.61 22.91
N SER A 19 32.48 -13.51 23.64
CA SER A 19 33.74 -13.00 23.13
C SER A 19 34.10 -13.79 21.87
N ALA A 20 34.16 -13.12 20.72
CA ALA A 20 34.62 -13.73 19.47
C ALA A 20 35.96 -14.42 19.70
N ALA A 21 36.13 -15.64 19.18
CA ALA A 21 37.44 -16.26 19.15
C ALA A 21 38.42 -15.37 18.37
N PRO A 22 39.68 -15.24 18.79
CA PRO A 22 40.72 -14.64 17.95
C PRO A 22 40.69 -15.35 16.59
N CYS A 23 40.54 -14.59 15.50
CA CYS A 23 40.51 -15.12 14.13
C CYS A 23 41.76 -15.96 13.77
N ALA A 24 42.85 -15.80 14.54
CA ALA A 24 44.09 -16.55 14.41
C ALA A 24 44.12 -17.90 15.16
N ASN A 25 43.08 -18.27 15.92
CA ASN A 25 43.00 -19.58 16.58
C ASN A 25 42.62 -20.68 15.57
N SER A 26 43.12 -21.90 15.77
CA SER A 26 42.80 -23.06 14.94
C SER A 26 41.33 -23.46 15.11
N LEU A 27 40.43 -22.88 14.33
CA LEU A 27 39.05 -23.35 14.20
C LEU A 27 39.09 -24.85 13.83
N PRO A 28 38.28 -25.70 14.48
CA PRO A 28 38.23 -27.11 14.13
C PRO A 28 37.73 -27.26 12.70
N LYS A 29 38.26 -28.25 11.96
CA LYS A 29 37.73 -28.59 10.65
C LYS A 29 36.25 -29.03 10.81
N PRO A 30 35.30 -28.41 10.09
CA PRO A 30 33.90 -28.80 10.18
C PRO A 30 33.69 -30.20 9.61
N ASN A 31 32.70 -30.92 10.14
CA ASN A 31 32.24 -32.18 9.54
C ASN A 31 31.24 -31.85 8.42
N VAL A 32 31.55 -32.25 7.20
CA VAL A 32 30.67 -32.07 6.03
C VAL A 32 30.32 -33.47 5.51
N PRO A 33 29.07 -33.94 5.65
CA PRO A 33 28.68 -35.28 5.24
C PRO A 33 29.04 -35.55 3.77
N GLY A 34 29.82 -36.60 3.51
CA GLY A 34 30.23 -36.99 2.15
C GLY A 34 31.46 -36.27 1.61
N ALA A 35 31.98 -35.24 2.29
CA ALA A 35 33.16 -34.50 1.87
C ALA A 35 34.32 -34.62 2.88
N ILE A 36 35.55 -34.43 2.40
CA ILE A 36 36.77 -34.37 3.20
C ILE A 36 37.28 -32.93 3.19
N VAL A 37 37.30 -32.27 4.35
CA VAL A 37 37.92 -30.95 4.51
C VAL A 37 39.44 -31.08 4.45
N THR A 38 40.02 -30.69 3.31
CA THR A 38 41.45 -30.79 3.04
C THR A 38 42.23 -29.69 3.73
N SER A 39 41.71 -28.46 3.71
CA SER A 39 42.36 -27.28 4.31
C SER A 39 41.35 -26.36 5.01
N LEU A 40 41.80 -25.69 6.08
CA LEU A 40 41.09 -24.60 6.72
C LEU A 40 42.13 -23.55 7.15
N THR A 41 41.97 -22.32 6.70
CA THR A 41 42.79 -21.18 7.13
C THR A 41 41.89 -20.02 7.54
N ALA A 42 42.30 -19.27 8.55
CA ALA A 42 41.57 -18.11 9.03
C ALA A 42 42.52 -16.92 9.17
N SER A 43 42.11 -15.75 8.68
CA SER A 43 42.90 -14.53 8.72
C SER A 43 42.01 -13.31 8.92
N VAL A 44 42.48 -12.36 9.73
CA VAL A 44 41.82 -11.06 9.88
C VAL A 44 42.00 -10.26 8.60
N VAL A 45 40.90 -9.71 8.09
CA VAL A 45 40.87 -8.69 7.05
C VAL A 45 40.36 -7.41 7.68
N ASP A 46 41.21 -6.39 7.73
CA ASP A 46 40.88 -5.08 8.30
C ASP A 46 40.78 -4.02 7.21
N ASN A 47 39.88 -3.05 7.44
CA ASN A 47 39.69 -1.88 6.57
C ASN A 47 39.39 -2.25 5.09
N TYR A 48 38.62 -3.33 4.88
CA TYR A 48 38.16 -3.74 3.55
C TYR A 48 37.21 -2.68 2.97
N ALA A 49 37.38 -2.41 1.68
CA ALA A 49 36.53 -1.48 0.95
C ALA A 49 36.17 -2.09 -0.41
N ILE A 50 34.90 -1.94 -0.79
CA ILE A 50 34.39 -2.37 -2.09
C ILE A 50 33.29 -1.44 -2.55
N ASN A 51 33.33 -1.10 -3.84
CA ASN A 51 32.25 -0.40 -4.50
C ASN A 51 31.43 -1.41 -5.31
N ILE A 52 30.21 -1.68 -4.87
CA ILE A 52 29.26 -2.53 -5.58
C ILE A 52 28.45 -1.64 -6.51
N THR A 53 28.75 -1.74 -7.80
CA THR A 53 28.09 -0.96 -8.84
C THR A 53 26.88 -1.70 -9.40
N GLY A 54 25.71 -1.06 -9.40
CA GLY A 54 24.45 -1.68 -9.84
C GLY A 54 23.89 -2.70 -8.84
N GLU A 55 22.80 -3.35 -9.20
CA GLU A 55 22.27 -4.47 -8.41
C GLU A 55 23.11 -5.72 -8.63
N SER A 56 23.69 -6.27 -7.55
CA SER A 56 24.45 -7.52 -7.59
C SER A 56 23.86 -8.51 -6.60
N ASN A 57 23.39 -9.68 -7.05
CA ASN A 57 22.79 -10.69 -6.17
C ASN A 57 21.68 -10.15 -5.23
N ASN A 58 20.81 -9.26 -5.74
CA ASN A 58 19.77 -8.54 -4.97
C ASN A 58 20.29 -7.54 -3.91
N TRP A 59 21.58 -7.20 -3.92
CA TRP A 59 22.09 -6.07 -3.17
C TRP A 59 21.95 -4.78 -3.98
N PRO A 60 21.42 -3.70 -3.40
CA PRO A 60 21.44 -2.40 -4.06
C PRO A 60 22.89 -1.93 -4.23
N GLY A 61 23.11 -1.06 -5.22
CA GLY A 61 24.43 -0.46 -5.42
C GLY A 61 24.87 0.33 -4.18
N GLN A 62 26.04 -0.01 -3.63
CA GLN A 62 26.53 0.58 -2.40
C GLN A 62 28.07 0.59 -2.32
N ASN A 63 28.61 1.60 -1.66
CA ASN A 63 30.04 1.75 -1.42
C ASN A 63 30.34 1.43 0.04
N ILE A 64 30.95 0.27 0.29
CA ILE A 64 31.30 -0.21 1.62
C ILE A 64 32.77 0.14 1.88
N THR A 65 33.07 0.72 3.05
CA THR A 65 34.43 1.08 3.46
C THR A 65 34.64 0.76 4.93
N GLY A 66 35.88 0.44 5.31
CA GLY A 66 36.24 0.23 6.73
C GLY A 66 35.76 -1.10 7.32
N LEU A 67 35.35 -2.07 6.49
CA LEU A 67 34.81 -3.34 6.97
C LEU A 67 35.94 -4.21 7.53
N SER A 68 35.74 -4.77 8.74
CA SER A 68 36.74 -5.65 9.37
C SER A 68 36.10 -6.96 9.81
N PHE A 69 36.63 -8.07 9.33
CA PHE A 69 36.06 -9.42 9.49
C PHE A 69 37.13 -10.49 9.56
N CYS A 70 36.78 -11.64 10.13
CA CYS A 70 37.57 -12.86 10.00
C CYS A 70 37.18 -13.56 8.69
N GLN A 71 38.13 -13.70 7.78
CA GLN A 71 37.97 -14.51 6.58
C GLN A 71 38.45 -15.93 6.87
N VAL A 72 37.56 -16.91 6.72
CA VAL A 72 37.89 -18.33 6.85
C VAL A 72 37.77 -18.99 5.47
N ASN A 73 38.88 -19.46 4.93
CA ASN A 73 38.91 -20.23 3.70
C ASN A 73 38.86 -21.72 4.04
N VAL A 74 37.90 -22.44 3.45
CA VAL A 74 37.72 -23.88 3.65
C VAL A 74 37.76 -24.58 2.30
N SER A 75 38.75 -25.45 2.11
CA SER A 75 38.84 -26.32 0.94
C SER A 75 38.36 -27.72 1.26
N LEU A 76 37.57 -28.31 0.38
CA LEU A 76 37.07 -29.67 0.50
C LEU A 76 37.18 -30.44 -0.82
N THR A 77 37.07 -31.76 -0.72
CA THR A 77 36.98 -32.68 -1.86
C THR A 77 36.03 -33.84 -1.54
N HIS A 78 35.40 -34.41 -2.56
CA HIS A 78 34.59 -35.60 -2.44
C HIS A 78 35.41 -36.85 -2.82
N PRO A 79 35.33 -37.94 -2.04
CA PRO A 79 36.07 -39.16 -2.35
C PRO A 79 35.75 -39.70 -3.75
N GLY A 80 36.77 -39.80 -4.60
CA GLY A 80 36.66 -40.39 -5.94
C GLY A 80 36.20 -39.44 -7.05
N THR A 81 35.96 -38.16 -6.76
CA THR A 81 35.51 -37.18 -7.78
C THR A 81 36.65 -36.39 -8.42
N GLY A 82 37.75 -36.19 -7.68
CA GLY A 82 38.89 -35.37 -8.13
C GLY A 82 38.63 -33.86 -8.10
N ASP A 83 37.56 -33.43 -7.44
CA ASP A 83 37.21 -32.01 -7.27
C ASP A 83 38.06 -31.30 -6.20
N HIS A 84 38.10 -29.97 -6.30
CA HIS A 84 38.78 -29.09 -5.35
C HIS A 84 37.93 -27.84 -5.09
N VAL A 85 36.98 -27.94 -4.17
CA VAL A 85 36.01 -26.88 -3.89
C VAL A 85 36.54 -25.96 -2.82
N ASN A 86 36.50 -24.64 -3.06
CA ASN A 86 36.87 -23.61 -2.10
C ASN A 86 35.64 -22.83 -1.66
N ASN A 87 35.59 -22.56 -0.36
CA ASN A 87 34.53 -21.82 0.29
C ASN A 87 35.14 -20.69 1.11
N GLN A 88 34.47 -19.54 1.13
CA GLN A 88 34.85 -18.43 2.00
C GLN A 88 33.71 -18.12 2.97
N VAL A 89 34.02 -18.18 4.25
CA VAL A 89 33.13 -17.72 5.32
C VAL A 89 33.67 -16.40 5.85
N TRP A 90 32.89 -15.34 5.78
CA TRP A 90 33.24 -14.04 6.36
C TRP A 90 32.44 -13.81 7.64
N LEU A 91 33.15 -13.54 8.73
CA LEU A 91 32.59 -13.44 10.07
C LEU A 91 32.91 -12.04 10.64
N PRO A 92 31.91 -11.17 10.87
CA PRO A 92 32.13 -9.87 11.50
C PRO A 92 32.94 -10.00 12.81
N LEU A 93 34.03 -9.25 12.96
CA LEU A 93 34.82 -9.27 14.21
C LEU A 93 34.04 -8.68 15.39
N THR A 94 33.14 -7.75 15.09
CA THR A 94 32.22 -7.13 16.05
C THR A 94 30.84 -7.01 15.42
N GLY A 95 29.80 -6.93 16.26
CA GLY A 95 28.44 -6.62 15.79
C GLY A 95 27.70 -7.76 15.07
N TRP A 96 28.15 -9.02 15.20
CA TRP A 96 27.36 -10.16 14.71
C TRP A 96 26.00 -10.21 15.43
N ASN A 97 24.92 -10.25 14.66
CA ASN A 97 23.55 -10.17 15.17
C ASN A 97 22.84 -11.53 15.24
N GLY A 98 23.59 -12.63 15.13
CA GLY A 98 23.05 -14.00 15.18
C GLY A 98 22.57 -14.53 13.83
N ILE A 99 22.76 -13.79 12.74
CA ILE A 99 22.30 -14.20 11.40
C ILE A 99 23.44 -14.81 10.58
N PHE A 100 23.11 -15.86 9.84
CA PHE A 100 23.93 -16.46 8.79
C PHE A 100 23.27 -16.25 7.42
N LEU A 101 24.06 -15.90 6.40
CA LEU A 101 23.58 -15.68 5.04
C LEU A 101 24.41 -16.49 4.01
N GLY A 102 23.74 -17.38 3.27
CA GLY A 102 24.28 -17.96 2.05
C GLY A 102 24.10 -17.03 0.86
N VAL A 103 25.16 -16.84 0.07
CA VAL A 103 25.14 -15.97 -1.10
C VAL A 103 25.49 -16.76 -2.36
N GLY A 104 24.53 -16.82 -3.27
CA GLY A 104 24.64 -17.53 -4.55
C GLY A 104 25.42 -16.77 -5.62
N GLY A 105 25.63 -17.43 -6.76
CA GLY A 105 26.35 -16.89 -7.91
C GLY A 105 25.47 -16.42 -9.06
N GLY A 106 26.04 -16.33 -10.26
CA GLY A 106 25.38 -15.88 -11.49
C GLY A 106 26.03 -16.51 -12.72
N GLY A 107 25.25 -16.80 -13.76
CA GLY A 107 25.74 -17.59 -14.91
C GLY A 107 26.39 -18.90 -14.46
N TYR A 108 27.55 -19.26 -15.01
CA TYR A 108 28.30 -20.46 -14.62
C TYR A 108 29.20 -20.29 -13.38
N VAL A 109 29.08 -19.22 -12.60
CA VAL A 109 29.76 -19.14 -11.29
C VAL A 109 28.81 -19.50 -10.17
N ALA A 110 29.25 -20.36 -9.23
CA ALA A 110 28.41 -20.85 -8.13
C ALA A 110 28.23 -19.85 -6.99
N GLY A 111 29.12 -18.86 -6.88
CA GLY A 111 29.16 -17.91 -5.78
C GLY A 111 29.92 -16.62 -6.13
N SER A 112 29.96 -15.70 -5.18
CA SER A 112 30.59 -14.39 -5.33
C SER A 112 31.20 -13.92 -4.01
N TRP A 113 32.54 -13.82 -3.97
CA TRP A 113 33.26 -13.35 -2.79
C TRP A 113 32.93 -11.89 -2.44
N SER A 114 32.80 -11.03 -3.45
CA SER A 114 32.47 -9.61 -3.25
C SER A 114 31.08 -9.41 -2.66
N SER A 115 30.14 -10.31 -2.98
CA SER A 115 28.76 -10.26 -2.47
C SER A 115 28.63 -10.68 -1.01
N LEU A 116 29.73 -11.09 -0.35
CA LEU A 116 29.77 -11.32 1.10
C LEU A 116 29.87 -10.01 1.88
N ALA A 117 30.46 -8.95 1.30
CA ALA A 117 30.67 -7.68 1.99
C ALA A 117 29.38 -7.01 2.50
N PRO A 118 28.28 -6.90 1.71
CA PRO A 118 27.00 -6.35 2.17
C PRO A 118 26.40 -7.10 3.37
N ALA A 119 26.57 -8.43 3.40
CA ALA A 119 26.04 -9.25 4.47
C ALA A 119 26.79 -8.99 5.78
N VAL A 120 28.12 -8.94 5.71
CA VAL A 120 28.99 -8.67 6.86
C VAL A 120 28.80 -7.23 7.35
N GLU A 121 28.60 -6.26 6.46
CA GLU A 121 28.24 -4.88 6.83
C GLU A 121 26.94 -4.82 7.65
N ARG A 122 25.96 -5.66 7.32
CA ARG A 122 24.71 -5.81 8.09
C ARG A 122 24.87 -6.64 9.37
N GLY A 123 26.09 -7.03 9.73
CA GLY A 123 26.39 -7.84 10.91
C GLY A 123 26.04 -9.32 10.76
N TYR A 124 25.97 -9.85 9.53
CA TYR A 124 25.72 -11.27 9.27
C TYR A 124 27.04 -12.03 9.10
N ALA A 125 27.07 -13.27 9.57
CA ALA A 125 28.04 -14.24 9.07
C ALA A 125 27.62 -14.62 7.64
N ALA A 126 28.55 -14.70 6.69
CA ALA A 126 28.22 -14.93 5.30
C ALA A 126 29.10 -16.01 4.67
N VAL A 127 28.55 -16.82 3.76
CA VAL A 127 29.29 -17.87 3.04
C VAL A 127 29.02 -17.84 1.54
N SER A 128 30.03 -18.21 0.75
CA SER A 128 29.90 -18.51 -0.67
C SER A 128 30.86 -19.64 -1.09
N THR A 129 30.75 -20.15 -2.31
CA THR A 129 31.55 -21.26 -2.86
C THR A 129 31.95 -21.03 -4.32
N ASP A 130 33.07 -21.62 -4.75
CA ASP A 130 33.45 -21.71 -6.17
C ASP A 130 32.97 -22.98 -6.86
N ALA A 131 32.37 -23.92 -6.11
CA ALA A 131 31.93 -25.23 -6.59
C ALA A 131 33.00 -26.01 -7.38
N GLY A 132 34.28 -25.78 -7.08
CA GLY A 132 35.40 -26.51 -7.68
C GLY A 132 35.83 -26.00 -9.06
N HIS A 133 35.32 -24.85 -9.51
CA HIS A 133 35.72 -24.24 -10.78
C HIS A 133 35.95 -22.73 -10.67
N ALA A 134 36.66 -22.17 -11.65
CA ALA A 134 37.07 -20.77 -11.61
C ALA A 134 35.87 -19.81 -11.63
N GLN A 135 35.94 -18.74 -10.82
CA GLN A 135 34.92 -17.70 -10.75
C GLN A 135 35.16 -16.51 -11.70
N ASN A 136 36.13 -16.61 -12.61
CA ASN A 136 36.58 -15.50 -13.46
C ASN A 136 35.80 -15.34 -14.77
N ASN A 137 34.95 -16.30 -15.14
CA ASN A 137 34.12 -16.22 -16.32
C ASN A 137 32.74 -16.85 -16.08
N SER A 138 31.74 -16.01 -15.80
CA SER A 138 30.35 -16.45 -15.61
C SER A 138 29.62 -16.73 -16.93
N GLY A 139 30.16 -16.30 -18.06
CA GLY A 139 29.52 -16.39 -19.36
C GLY A 139 29.85 -17.67 -20.14
N ASP A 140 30.76 -18.52 -19.66
CA ASP A 140 31.23 -19.68 -20.41
C ASP A 140 31.70 -20.82 -19.49
N ALA A 141 31.18 -22.04 -19.72
CA ALA A 141 31.52 -23.23 -18.94
C ALA A 141 32.73 -24.02 -19.48
N THR A 142 33.26 -23.68 -20.66
CA THR A 142 34.29 -24.45 -21.40
C THR A 142 35.48 -24.85 -20.53
N SER A 143 35.88 -24.01 -19.58
CA SER A 143 37.05 -24.25 -18.73
C SER A 143 36.92 -25.42 -17.76
N TRP A 144 35.71 -25.92 -17.51
CA TRP A 144 35.45 -26.97 -16.53
C TRP A 144 34.39 -27.99 -16.94
N ALA A 145 33.56 -27.70 -17.95
CA ALA A 145 32.45 -28.53 -18.38
C ALA A 145 32.87 -29.90 -18.95
N LEU A 146 34.03 -29.97 -19.61
CA LEU A 146 34.56 -31.18 -20.23
C LEU A 146 35.85 -31.65 -19.55
N ILE A 147 35.97 -32.96 -19.31
CA ILE A 147 37.26 -33.59 -18.97
C ILE A 147 38.10 -33.74 -20.23
N SER A 148 37.44 -34.14 -21.32
CA SER A 148 37.99 -34.22 -22.67
C SER A 148 36.83 -34.14 -23.69
N GLN A 149 37.12 -33.98 -24.98
CA GLN A 149 36.08 -33.97 -26.01
C GLN A 149 35.23 -35.25 -25.93
N GLY A 150 33.92 -35.09 -25.87
CA GLY A 150 32.95 -36.19 -25.70
C GLY A 150 32.67 -36.59 -24.25
N ASP A 151 33.41 -36.08 -23.26
CA ASP A 151 33.33 -36.50 -21.86
C ASP A 151 33.07 -35.31 -20.90
N VAL A 152 31.83 -35.21 -20.44
CA VAL A 152 31.35 -34.15 -19.55
C VAL A 152 31.82 -34.40 -18.13
N ASN A 153 32.33 -33.35 -17.48
CA ASN A 153 32.72 -33.40 -16.08
C ASN A 153 31.48 -33.39 -15.17
N GLN A 154 30.87 -34.56 -15.00
CA GLN A 154 29.65 -34.75 -14.20
C GLN A 154 29.83 -34.34 -12.73
N ASN A 155 31.05 -34.45 -12.19
CA ASN A 155 31.31 -34.08 -10.80
C ASN A 155 31.25 -32.57 -10.59
N LEU A 156 31.95 -31.78 -11.41
CA LEU A 156 31.87 -30.32 -11.30
C LEU A 156 30.49 -29.78 -11.69
N LEU A 157 29.79 -30.46 -12.60
CA LEU A 157 28.39 -30.14 -12.88
C LEU A 157 27.49 -30.36 -11.66
N LEU A 158 27.65 -31.48 -10.94
CA LEU A 158 26.91 -31.77 -9.71
C LEU A 158 27.28 -30.80 -8.57
N ASP A 159 28.55 -30.40 -8.47
CA ASP A 159 29.00 -29.37 -7.54
C ASP A 159 28.31 -28.03 -7.80
N PHE A 160 28.31 -27.58 -9.06
CA PHE A 160 27.63 -26.37 -9.49
C PHE A 160 26.10 -26.44 -9.29
N ALA A 161 25.51 -27.61 -9.52
CA ALA A 161 24.08 -27.82 -9.45
C ALA A 161 23.53 -27.70 -8.03
N SER A 162 24.11 -28.44 -7.07
CA SER A 162 23.53 -28.59 -5.74
C SER A 162 24.52 -28.96 -4.64
N ARG A 163 25.49 -29.83 -4.91
CA ARG A 163 26.31 -30.45 -3.84
C ARG A 163 27.13 -29.41 -3.09
N SER A 164 27.88 -28.57 -3.80
CA SER A 164 28.71 -27.54 -3.16
C SER A 164 27.89 -26.41 -2.54
N VAL A 165 26.64 -26.21 -2.98
CA VAL A 165 25.71 -25.23 -2.39
C VAL A 165 25.29 -25.68 -0.99
N HIS A 166 24.94 -26.95 -0.83
CA HIS A 166 24.66 -27.54 0.47
C HIS A 166 25.91 -27.61 1.37
N ASP A 167 27.04 -28.08 0.81
CA ASP A 167 28.28 -28.22 1.58
C ASP A 167 28.73 -26.89 2.19
N MET A 168 28.66 -25.80 1.41
CA MET A 168 29.02 -24.48 1.90
C MET A 168 28.10 -24.01 3.03
N THR A 169 26.82 -24.39 3.01
CA THR A 169 25.85 -24.09 4.07
C THR A 169 26.21 -24.82 5.35
N VAL A 170 26.42 -26.14 5.26
CA VAL A 170 26.75 -27.00 6.40
C VAL A 170 28.06 -26.55 7.05
N LEU A 171 29.12 -26.37 6.26
CA LEU A 171 30.41 -25.93 6.80
C LEU A 171 30.35 -24.49 7.30
N GLY A 172 29.61 -23.59 6.63
CA GLY A 172 29.53 -22.19 6.98
C GLY A 172 28.84 -21.98 8.34
N LYS A 173 27.75 -22.70 8.59
CA LYS A 173 27.07 -22.73 9.90
C LYS A 173 27.98 -23.30 10.99
N ALA A 174 28.70 -24.39 10.71
CA ALA A 174 29.62 -25.02 11.67
C ALA A 174 30.81 -24.11 12.03
N VAL A 175 31.39 -23.44 11.04
CA VAL A 175 32.46 -22.44 11.23
C VAL A 175 31.96 -21.25 12.03
N THR A 176 30.77 -20.74 11.71
CA THR A 176 30.12 -19.63 12.44
C THR A 176 29.90 -20.01 13.91
N ALA A 177 29.36 -21.21 14.17
CA ALA A 177 29.14 -21.71 15.52
C ALA A 177 30.44 -21.85 16.32
N SER A 178 31.50 -22.34 15.66
CA SER A 178 32.82 -22.49 16.28
C SER A 178 33.47 -21.13 16.62
N PHE A 179 33.28 -20.12 15.77
CA PHE A 179 33.88 -18.80 15.96
C PHE A 179 33.19 -17.96 17.05
N TYR A 180 31.86 -17.95 17.09
CA TYR A 180 31.07 -17.18 18.07
C TYR A 180 30.68 -17.97 19.32
N GLY A 181 30.99 -19.27 19.38
CA GLY A 181 30.59 -20.15 20.49
C GLY A 181 29.07 -20.43 20.57
N SER A 182 28.30 -20.05 19.55
CA SER A 182 26.86 -20.26 19.47
C SER A 182 26.42 -20.38 18.01
N ALA A 183 25.47 -21.28 17.74
CA ALA A 183 24.91 -21.44 16.40
C ALA A 183 24.15 -20.18 15.95
N PRO A 184 24.06 -19.91 14.62
CA PRO A 184 23.18 -18.87 14.10
C PRO A 184 21.76 -19.04 14.62
N LYS A 185 21.13 -17.92 15.01
CA LYS A 185 19.72 -17.86 15.40
C LYS A 185 18.80 -18.00 14.20
N TYR A 186 19.19 -17.39 13.07
CA TYR A 186 18.49 -17.50 11.80
C TYR A 186 19.51 -17.70 10.67
N ALA A 187 19.15 -18.51 9.68
CA ALA A 187 19.88 -18.72 8.45
C ALA A 187 19.03 -18.29 7.25
N TYR A 188 19.58 -17.44 6.39
CA TYR A 188 18.92 -16.98 5.17
C TYR A 188 19.74 -17.29 3.91
N TRP A 189 19.05 -17.40 2.78
CA TRP A 189 19.66 -17.42 1.45
C TRP A 189 19.29 -16.16 0.67
N GLN A 190 20.24 -15.63 -0.12
CA GLN A 190 19.95 -14.59 -1.11
C GLN A 190 20.73 -14.84 -2.41
N GLY A 191 20.00 -14.83 -3.53
CA GLY A 191 20.62 -14.90 -4.86
C GLY A 191 19.68 -14.48 -5.97
N CYS A 192 20.27 -14.07 -7.09
CA CYS A 192 19.54 -13.80 -8.34
C CYS A 192 20.09 -14.68 -9.47
N SER A 193 19.30 -14.96 -10.50
CA SER A 193 19.76 -15.77 -11.65
C SER A 193 20.13 -17.20 -11.21
N THR A 194 21.39 -17.62 -11.40
CA THR A 194 21.94 -18.85 -10.83
C THR A 194 21.77 -18.93 -9.32
N GLY A 195 21.99 -17.83 -8.59
CA GLY A 195 21.72 -17.78 -7.15
C GLY A 195 20.24 -17.93 -6.81
N GLY A 196 19.33 -17.51 -7.69
CA GLY A 196 17.90 -17.79 -7.56
C GLY A 196 17.58 -19.27 -7.77
N ARG A 197 18.19 -19.90 -8.78
CA ARG A 197 18.11 -21.36 -9.02
C ARG A 197 18.63 -22.14 -7.82
N GLN A 198 19.82 -21.80 -7.32
CA GLN A 198 20.42 -22.43 -6.15
C GLN A 198 19.52 -22.30 -4.91
N GLY A 199 18.90 -21.14 -4.67
CA GLY A 199 17.93 -20.98 -3.60
C GLY A 199 16.69 -21.88 -3.75
N LEU A 200 16.18 -22.06 -4.97
CA LEU A 200 15.10 -23.04 -5.22
C LEU A 200 15.58 -24.48 -5.03
N MET A 201 16.82 -24.79 -5.41
CA MET A 201 17.42 -26.11 -5.20
C MET A 201 17.56 -26.44 -3.70
N GLU A 202 18.00 -25.47 -2.89
CA GLU A 202 18.02 -25.59 -1.43
C GLU A 202 16.62 -25.86 -0.87
N ALA A 203 15.60 -25.15 -1.35
CA ALA A 203 14.22 -25.40 -0.93
C ALA A 203 13.72 -26.82 -1.33
N GLN A 204 14.14 -27.34 -2.48
CA GLN A 204 13.72 -28.64 -3.00
C GLN A 204 14.43 -29.80 -2.30
N MET A 205 15.76 -29.73 -2.17
CA MET A 205 16.57 -30.87 -1.70
C MET A 205 17.04 -30.76 -0.25
N TYR A 206 17.20 -29.54 0.27
CA TYR A 206 17.77 -29.27 1.60
C TYR A 206 16.86 -28.34 2.42
N PRO A 207 15.60 -28.75 2.68
CA PRO A 207 14.56 -27.87 3.23
C PRO A 207 14.84 -27.28 4.63
N ASP A 208 15.84 -27.83 5.34
CA ASP A 208 16.25 -27.40 6.68
C ASP A 208 17.49 -26.48 6.67
N ASP A 209 18.03 -26.17 5.50
CA ASP A 209 19.25 -25.36 5.38
C ASP A 209 19.01 -23.86 5.61
N TYR A 210 17.79 -23.36 5.43
CA TYR A 210 17.50 -21.94 5.62
C TYR A 210 16.10 -21.72 6.21
N ASP A 211 15.99 -20.80 7.17
CA ASP A 211 14.71 -20.31 7.71
C ASP A 211 14.00 -19.40 6.69
N GLY A 212 14.75 -18.78 5.78
CA GLY A 212 14.15 -18.17 4.62
C GLY A 212 15.06 -17.96 3.42
N ILE A 213 14.45 -17.91 2.23
CA ILE A 213 15.12 -17.86 0.94
C ILE A 213 14.59 -16.69 0.10
N VAL A 214 15.49 -15.81 -0.37
CA VAL A 214 15.23 -14.88 -1.48
C VAL A 214 15.81 -15.48 -2.76
N ALA A 215 14.94 -15.96 -3.64
CA ALA A 215 15.29 -16.58 -4.91
C ALA A 215 14.77 -15.73 -6.09
N SER A 216 15.56 -14.76 -6.53
CA SER A 216 15.14 -13.77 -7.54
C SER A 216 15.54 -14.19 -8.95
N ALA A 217 14.72 -13.82 -9.95
CA ALA A 217 14.85 -14.17 -11.36
C ALA A 217 15.49 -15.56 -11.54
N PRO A 218 14.89 -16.63 -10.97
CA PRO A 218 15.57 -17.90 -10.83
C PRO A 218 15.80 -18.55 -12.19
N ALA A 219 17.04 -18.99 -12.44
CA ALA A 219 17.41 -19.81 -13.60
C ALA A 219 16.91 -21.27 -13.47
N ILE A 220 15.61 -21.43 -13.23
CA ILE A 220 14.95 -22.72 -13.03
C ILE A 220 14.66 -23.42 -14.36
N ASN A 221 14.67 -24.76 -14.39
CA ASN A 221 14.59 -25.60 -15.60
C ASN A 221 15.76 -25.32 -16.55
N TRP A 222 17.00 -25.30 -16.04
CA TRP A 222 18.20 -24.91 -16.80
C TRP A 222 18.38 -25.71 -18.10
N ASN A 223 18.16 -27.01 -18.01
CA ASN A 223 18.15 -27.93 -19.14
C ASN A 223 17.14 -27.57 -20.25
N ASP A 224 16.06 -26.86 -19.95
CA ASP A 224 15.04 -26.48 -20.93
C ASP A 224 15.14 -25.00 -21.36
N PHE A 225 15.35 -24.08 -20.40
CA PHE A 225 15.40 -22.66 -20.70
C PHE A 225 16.73 -22.21 -21.33
N THR A 226 17.87 -22.82 -20.97
CA THR A 226 19.17 -22.46 -21.54
C THR A 226 19.26 -22.80 -23.04
N PRO A 227 18.74 -23.95 -23.51
CA PRO A 227 18.54 -24.14 -24.94
C PRO A 227 17.67 -23.07 -25.59
N ALA A 228 16.58 -22.66 -24.93
CA ALA A 228 15.71 -21.60 -25.44
C ALA A 228 16.40 -20.22 -25.52
N GLN A 229 17.39 -19.93 -24.67
CA GLN A 229 18.22 -18.73 -24.78
C GLN A 229 19.04 -18.68 -26.07
N GLN A 230 19.41 -19.83 -26.66
CA GLN A 230 20.13 -19.91 -27.94
C GLN A 230 19.23 -19.63 -29.14
N TRP A 231 17.91 -19.76 -28.96
CA TRP A 231 16.94 -19.69 -30.06
C TRP A 231 17.06 -18.42 -30.91
N PRO A 232 17.24 -17.20 -30.37
CA PRO A 232 17.38 -16.01 -31.20
C PRO A 232 18.61 -16.04 -32.12
N TYR A 233 19.74 -16.57 -31.63
CA TYR A 233 20.95 -16.76 -32.44
C TYR A 233 20.72 -17.79 -33.55
N THR A 234 20.06 -18.92 -33.24
CA THR A 234 19.67 -19.92 -34.25
C THR A 234 18.73 -19.32 -35.30
N VAL A 235 17.74 -18.51 -34.88
CA VAL A 235 16.81 -17.84 -35.79
C VAL A 235 17.56 -16.92 -36.76
N MET A 236 18.40 -16.00 -36.27
CA MET A 236 19.10 -15.05 -37.14
C MET A 236 20.02 -15.75 -38.16
N ASN A 237 20.70 -16.82 -37.74
CA ASN A 237 21.55 -17.62 -38.63
C ASN A 237 20.76 -18.39 -39.69
N ASN A 238 19.61 -18.98 -39.34
CA ASN A 238 18.75 -19.72 -40.28
C ASN A 238 17.96 -18.80 -41.20
N GLU A 239 17.55 -17.61 -40.74
CA GLU A 239 16.93 -16.58 -41.60
C GLU A 239 17.95 -15.85 -42.49
N HIS A 240 19.25 -16.08 -42.26
CA HIS A 240 20.35 -15.36 -42.91
C HIS A 240 20.20 -13.83 -42.83
N TYR A 241 19.67 -13.37 -41.69
CA TYR A 241 19.40 -11.96 -41.45
C TYR A 241 19.46 -11.64 -39.96
N SER A 242 20.35 -10.71 -39.63
CA SER A 242 20.50 -10.15 -38.29
C SER A 242 20.05 -8.70 -38.31
N PRO A 243 18.89 -8.35 -37.70
CA PRO A 243 18.45 -6.97 -37.59
C PRO A 243 19.50 -6.15 -36.84
N PRO A 244 19.92 -4.96 -37.34
CA PRO A 244 20.77 -4.07 -36.57
C PRO A 244 20.14 -3.71 -35.22
N GLN A 245 20.94 -3.53 -34.17
CA GLN A 245 20.43 -3.24 -32.83
C GLN A 245 19.42 -2.08 -32.79
N CYS A 246 19.64 -1.00 -33.55
CA CYS A 246 18.69 0.12 -33.59
C CYS A 246 17.31 -0.24 -34.18
N GLU A 247 17.24 -1.26 -35.04
CA GLU A 247 15.97 -1.79 -35.54
C GLU A 247 15.27 -2.63 -34.48
N PHE A 248 16.00 -3.47 -33.73
CA PHE A 248 15.47 -4.17 -32.56
C PHE A 248 14.94 -3.21 -31.50
N ASP A 249 15.67 -2.13 -31.20
CA ASP A 249 15.24 -1.10 -30.26
C ASP A 249 13.93 -0.43 -30.72
N ALA A 250 13.79 -0.19 -32.03
CA ALA A 250 12.59 0.40 -32.61
C ALA A 250 11.39 -0.57 -32.59
N VAL A 251 11.61 -1.87 -32.81
CA VAL A 251 10.59 -2.90 -32.60
C VAL A 251 10.16 -2.94 -31.14
N ASN A 252 11.11 -2.89 -30.21
CA ASN A 252 10.80 -2.91 -28.78
C ASN A 252 9.98 -1.68 -28.37
N ALA A 253 10.39 -0.49 -28.81
CA ALA A 253 9.62 0.74 -28.59
C ALA A 253 8.21 0.67 -29.19
N ALA A 254 8.04 0.05 -30.36
CA ALA A 254 6.73 -0.15 -30.96
C ALA A 254 5.87 -1.15 -30.17
N ALA A 255 6.47 -2.23 -29.66
CA ALA A 255 5.79 -3.20 -28.81
C ALA A 255 5.31 -2.55 -27.50
N VAL A 256 6.17 -1.78 -26.82
CA VAL A 256 5.79 -0.97 -25.66
C VAL A 256 4.66 -0.03 -26.04
N ALA A 257 4.81 0.78 -27.09
CA ALA A 257 3.75 1.70 -27.51
C ALA A 257 2.39 1.02 -27.80
N ALA A 258 2.40 -0.20 -28.32
CA ALA A 258 1.19 -0.97 -28.60
C ALA A 258 0.58 -1.61 -27.35
N CYS A 259 1.40 -1.99 -26.36
CA CYS A 259 0.99 -2.90 -25.29
C CYS A 259 1.07 -2.33 -23.88
N ASP A 260 1.73 -1.18 -23.68
CA ASP A 260 1.85 -0.45 -22.41
C ASP A 260 0.50 -0.35 -21.70
N HIS A 261 -0.48 0.24 -22.37
CA HIS A 261 -1.85 0.43 -21.88
C HIS A 261 -2.65 -0.83 -21.46
N LEU A 262 -2.12 -2.06 -21.53
CA LEU A 262 -2.89 -3.31 -21.39
C LEU A 262 -3.15 -3.77 -19.96
N ASP A 263 -2.19 -3.61 -19.06
CA ASP A 263 -2.43 -3.68 -17.60
C ASP A 263 -3.27 -2.49 -17.12
N GLY A 264 -3.33 -1.51 -18.00
CA GLY A 264 -4.05 -0.32 -17.89
C GLY A 264 -3.22 0.92 -17.72
N LEU A 265 -2.03 0.77 -17.18
CA LEU A 265 -1.10 1.87 -17.04
C LEU A 265 -0.55 2.22 -18.42
N GLN A 266 -0.35 3.50 -18.69
CA GLN A 266 0.40 3.91 -19.89
C GLN A 266 1.70 4.60 -19.45
N ASP A 267 2.60 3.84 -18.82
CA ASP A 267 3.85 4.31 -18.21
C ASP A 267 5.09 4.24 -19.08
N GLY A 268 4.97 3.66 -20.27
CA GLY A 268 6.11 3.26 -21.07
C GLY A 268 6.72 1.94 -20.61
N ILE A 269 5.96 1.08 -19.91
CA ILE A 269 6.34 -0.30 -19.58
C ILE A 269 5.17 -1.24 -19.85
N ILE A 270 5.43 -2.52 -20.09
CA ILE A 270 4.35 -3.51 -20.24
C ILE A 270 4.20 -4.27 -18.93
N GLY A 271 3.16 -3.98 -18.14
CA GLY A 271 2.87 -4.73 -16.90
C GLY A 271 1.91 -5.90 -17.06
N ALA A 272 1.27 -6.06 -18.22
CA ALA A 272 0.46 -7.26 -18.55
C ALA A 272 0.87 -7.86 -19.91
N PRO A 273 2.10 -8.40 -20.03
CA PRO A 273 2.62 -8.91 -21.31
C PRO A 273 1.77 -10.03 -21.90
N GLY A 274 1.08 -10.84 -21.09
CA GLY A 274 0.16 -11.88 -21.58
C GLY A 274 -1.04 -11.35 -22.37
N LEU A 275 -1.40 -10.08 -22.21
CA LEU A 275 -2.45 -9.41 -22.97
C LEU A 275 -1.93 -8.81 -24.29
N CYS A 276 -0.62 -8.66 -24.47
CA CYS A 276 -0.02 -8.06 -25.65
C CYS A 276 -0.25 -8.93 -26.90
N LYS A 277 -0.88 -8.35 -27.93
CA LYS A 277 -1.17 -9.01 -29.22
C LYS A 277 -0.50 -8.30 -30.40
N PHE A 278 0.48 -7.43 -30.13
CA PHE A 278 1.22 -6.71 -31.15
C PHE A 278 1.95 -7.70 -32.10
N ASP A 279 1.71 -7.59 -33.41
CA ASP A 279 2.42 -8.37 -34.43
C ASP A 279 3.48 -7.48 -35.10
N PRO A 280 4.77 -7.86 -35.09
CA PRO A 280 5.83 -7.04 -35.68
C PRO A 280 5.69 -6.89 -37.20
N SER A 281 4.88 -7.73 -37.86
CA SER A 281 4.55 -7.60 -39.29
C SER A 281 3.83 -6.29 -39.61
N GLU A 282 3.16 -5.67 -38.62
CA GLU A 282 2.54 -4.36 -38.76
C GLU A 282 3.56 -3.23 -38.97
N LEU A 283 4.84 -3.47 -38.68
CA LEU A 283 5.90 -2.49 -38.87
C LEU A 283 6.46 -2.48 -40.29
N VAL A 284 6.28 -3.55 -41.08
CA VAL A 284 6.90 -3.71 -42.40
C VAL A 284 6.62 -2.50 -43.30
N GLY A 285 7.70 -1.90 -43.80
CA GLY A 285 7.63 -0.71 -44.64
C GLY A 285 7.36 0.61 -43.91
N LYS A 286 7.13 0.63 -42.59
CA LYS A 286 7.07 1.87 -41.79
C LYS A 286 8.48 2.41 -41.55
N ASN A 287 8.58 3.72 -41.33
CA ASN A 287 9.84 4.39 -41.00
C ASN A 287 10.16 4.28 -39.51
N TYR A 288 11.45 4.16 -39.16
CA TYR A 288 11.98 4.31 -37.81
C TYR A 288 13.29 5.10 -37.85
N THR A 289 13.70 5.65 -36.72
CA THR A 289 14.94 6.43 -36.60
C THR A 289 15.92 5.69 -35.71
N CYS A 290 17.15 5.46 -36.21
CA CYS A 290 18.22 4.91 -35.38
C CYS A 290 18.79 5.99 -34.47
N HIS A 291 18.79 5.74 -33.16
CA HIS A 291 19.31 6.70 -32.17
C HIS A 291 20.82 6.91 -32.27
N THR A 292 21.55 5.93 -32.82
CA THR A 292 23.02 5.95 -32.93
C THR A 292 23.54 6.93 -33.98
N ASP A 293 22.83 7.12 -35.09
CA ASP A 293 23.27 7.96 -36.21
C ASP A 293 22.21 8.97 -36.70
N GLY A 294 21.01 8.96 -36.12
CA GLY A 294 19.90 9.83 -36.51
C GLY A 294 19.27 9.51 -37.86
N SER A 295 19.70 8.43 -38.53
CA SER A 295 19.19 8.05 -39.84
C SER A 295 17.76 7.51 -39.75
N THR A 296 16.93 7.88 -40.72
CA THR A 296 15.60 7.29 -40.90
C THR A 296 15.69 6.10 -41.85
N ARG A 297 15.26 4.94 -41.39
CA ARG A 297 15.28 3.66 -42.12
C ARG A 297 13.86 3.07 -42.18
N ARG A 298 13.66 2.00 -42.96
CA ARG A 298 12.36 1.31 -43.09
C ARG A 298 12.47 -0.10 -42.58
N PHE A 299 11.47 -0.54 -41.80
CA PHE A 299 11.43 -1.91 -41.30
C PHE A 299 11.35 -2.91 -42.45
N SER A 300 12.21 -3.91 -42.41
CA SER A 300 12.21 -5.01 -43.38
C SER A 300 11.18 -6.08 -43.01
N SER A 301 10.73 -6.86 -44.01
CA SER A 301 9.93 -8.07 -43.73
C SER A 301 10.74 -9.16 -43.03
N GLN A 302 12.07 -9.16 -43.18
CA GLN A 302 12.95 -10.09 -42.50
C GLN A 302 13.01 -9.81 -40.99
N THR A 303 13.04 -8.54 -40.58
CA THR A 303 12.97 -8.15 -39.16
C THR A 303 11.71 -8.67 -38.49
N ALA A 304 10.55 -8.47 -39.14
CA ALA A 304 9.29 -8.98 -38.61
C ALA A 304 9.30 -10.51 -38.44
N THR A 305 9.92 -11.23 -39.40
CA THR A 305 10.04 -12.69 -39.35
C THR A 305 10.93 -13.15 -38.19
N VAL A 306 12.12 -12.55 -38.05
CA VAL A 306 13.07 -12.83 -36.95
C VAL A 306 12.43 -12.56 -35.59
N VAL A 307 11.85 -11.37 -35.39
CA VAL A 307 11.21 -10.98 -34.12
C VAL A 307 10.05 -11.91 -33.77
N LYS A 308 9.20 -12.27 -34.74
CA LYS A 308 8.06 -13.15 -34.51
C LYS A 308 8.51 -14.53 -34.01
N LYS A 309 9.59 -15.09 -34.58
CA LYS A 309 10.16 -16.36 -34.13
C LYS A 309 10.81 -16.25 -32.76
N ILE A 310 11.51 -15.16 -32.47
CA ILE A 310 12.10 -14.89 -31.15
C ILE A 310 11.02 -14.82 -30.05
N TRP A 311 9.94 -14.08 -30.29
CA TRP A 311 8.81 -13.98 -29.34
C TRP A 311 8.00 -15.27 -29.20
N GLN A 312 7.89 -16.05 -30.27
CA GLN A 312 7.22 -17.36 -30.22
C GLN A 312 8.01 -18.37 -29.38
N GLY A 313 9.34 -18.27 -29.38
CA GLY A 313 10.21 -19.28 -28.78
C GLY A 313 10.32 -20.55 -29.65
N PRO A 314 11.13 -21.52 -29.22
CA PRO A 314 11.34 -22.75 -29.97
C PRO A 314 10.11 -23.66 -29.92
N THR A 315 9.71 -24.16 -31.08
CA THR A 315 8.54 -25.03 -31.25
C THR A 315 8.89 -26.27 -32.08
N ALA A 316 8.19 -27.36 -31.83
CA ALA A 316 8.22 -28.54 -32.67
C ALA A 316 7.48 -28.28 -34.00
N ALA A 317 7.69 -29.15 -35.00
CA ALA A 317 7.06 -29.00 -36.32
C ALA A 317 5.52 -29.03 -36.29
N ASN A 318 4.91 -29.63 -35.26
CA ASN A 318 3.47 -29.64 -35.03
C ASN A 318 2.94 -28.40 -34.29
N GLY A 319 3.82 -27.43 -33.96
CA GLY A 319 3.48 -26.20 -33.24
C GLY A 319 3.54 -26.29 -31.72
N THR A 320 3.87 -27.45 -31.13
CA THR A 320 4.06 -27.57 -29.67
C THR A 320 5.27 -26.75 -29.23
N ALA A 321 5.11 -25.87 -28.25
CA ALA A 321 6.22 -25.11 -27.67
C ALA A 321 7.12 -26.01 -26.81
N PHE A 322 8.43 -25.87 -26.98
CA PHE A 322 9.41 -26.49 -26.09
C PHE A 322 9.70 -25.62 -24.87
N TRP A 323 9.76 -24.31 -25.10
CA TRP A 323 9.94 -23.31 -24.06
C TRP A 323 9.39 -21.96 -24.52
N TYR A 324 9.36 -21.00 -23.61
CA TYR A 324 8.88 -19.65 -23.87
C TYR A 324 9.89 -18.81 -24.65
N GLY A 325 9.39 -17.92 -25.50
CA GLY A 325 10.17 -16.86 -26.13
C GLY A 325 10.33 -15.64 -25.22
N ILE A 326 11.15 -14.69 -25.67
CA ILE A 326 11.30 -13.38 -25.02
C ILE A 326 9.97 -12.64 -25.09
N LEU A 327 9.53 -12.01 -23.99
CA LEU A 327 8.28 -11.26 -23.98
C LEU A 327 8.39 -9.95 -24.79
N PRO A 328 7.30 -9.50 -25.45
CA PRO A 328 7.26 -8.17 -26.03
C PRO A 328 7.56 -7.10 -24.98
N GLY A 329 8.31 -6.06 -25.33
CA GLY A 329 8.75 -5.01 -24.39
C GLY A 329 10.13 -5.25 -23.79
N THR A 330 10.71 -6.44 -23.99
CA THR A 330 12.03 -6.81 -23.49
C THR A 330 13.15 -6.46 -24.48
N ASN A 331 14.30 -6.02 -23.95
CA ASN A 331 15.47 -5.73 -24.77
C ASN A 331 16.07 -7.02 -25.38
N PHE A 332 16.36 -6.99 -26.68
CA PHE A 332 16.95 -8.10 -27.43
C PHE A 332 18.46 -8.24 -27.25
N SER A 333 19.18 -7.18 -26.85
CA SER A 333 20.64 -7.08 -26.93
C SER A 333 21.41 -8.14 -26.12
N SER A 334 20.77 -8.85 -25.20
CA SER A 334 21.42 -9.89 -24.41
C SER A 334 21.36 -11.28 -25.06
N LEU A 335 20.20 -11.69 -25.58
CA LEU A 335 20.03 -13.01 -26.20
C LEU A 335 20.07 -12.98 -27.73
N ALA A 336 19.94 -11.80 -28.33
CA ALA A 336 20.10 -11.56 -29.76
C ALA A 336 21.06 -10.38 -30.04
N PRO A 337 22.27 -10.37 -29.45
CA PRO A 337 23.25 -9.33 -29.76
C PRO A 337 23.63 -9.39 -31.25
N THR A 338 23.88 -8.21 -31.83
CA THR A 338 24.31 -8.10 -33.22
C THR A 338 25.48 -7.13 -33.34
N GLU A 339 26.45 -7.47 -34.19
CA GLU A 339 27.55 -6.58 -34.57
C GLU A 339 27.34 -6.07 -35.99
N THR A 340 27.51 -4.77 -36.20
CA THR A 340 27.43 -4.15 -37.53
C THR A 340 28.80 -3.66 -37.97
N PHE A 341 29.32 -4.21 -39.07
CA PHE A 341 30.61 -3.84 -39.63
C PHE A 341 30.53 -2.57 -40.49
N THR A 342 31.69 -1.97 -40.77
CA THR A 342 31.81 -0.73 -41.57
C THR A 342 31.30 -0.87 -43.00
N ASN A 343 31.24 -2.08 -43.55
CA ASN A 343 30.66 -2.39 -44.85
C ASN A 343 29.11 -2.44 -44.84
N GLY A 344 28.48 -2.23 -43.68
CA GLY A 344 27.03 -2.25 -43.49
C GLY A 344 26.42 -3.64 -43.27
N SER A 345 27.24 -4.70 -43.24
CA SER A 345 26.76 -6.05 -42.88
C SER A 345 26.59 -6.18 -41.37
N THR A 346 25.52 -6.84 -40.96
CA THR A 346 25.21 -7.13 -39.56
C THR A 346 25.23 -8.64 -39.36
N VAL A 347 25.94 -9.10 -38.33
CA VAL A 347 26.02 -10.52 -37.94
C VAL A 347 25.42 -10.71 -36.56
N ALA A 348 24.92 -11.92 -36.32
CA ALA A 348 24.47 -12.33 -34.99
C ALA A 348 25.67 -12.73 -34.14
N GLU A 349 25.62 -12.41 -32.85
CA GLU A 349 26.60 -12.89 -31.86
C GLU A 349 25.91 -13.88 -30.91
N PRO A 350 26.58 -14.96 -30.49
CA PRO A 350 26.00 -15.91 -29.55
C PRO A 350 26.01 -15.36 -28.12
N PHE A 351 24.98 -15.71 -27.34
CA PHE A 351 25.03 -15.50 -25.90
C PHE A 351 25.85 -16.62 -25.25
N GLY A 352 26.99 -16.26 -24.64
CA GLY A 352 28.00 -17.24 -24.21
C GLY A 352 27.48 -18.39 -23.33
N ILE A 353 26.50 -18.14 -22.45
CA ILE A 353 25.99 -19.17 -21.53
C ILE A 353 25.28 -20.28 -22.30
N SER A 354 24.35 -19.90 -23.17
CA SER A 354 23.63 -20.86 -24.00
C SER A 354 24.55 -21.47 -25.04
N ASP A 355 25.47 -20.69 -25.60
CA ASP A 355 26.39 -21.19 -26.62
C ASP A 355 27.32 -22.29 -26.08
N SER A 356 27.94 -22.04 -24.92
CA SER A 356 28.75 -23.06 -24.22
C SER A 356 27.91 -24.24 -23.73
N TRP A 357 26.62 -24.06 -23.42
CA TRP A 357 25.72 -25.19 -23.15
C TRP A 357 25.63 -26.14 -24.36
N PHE A 358 25.43 -25.59 -25.56
CA PHE A 358 25.41 -26.40 -26.78
C PHE A 358 26.77 -27.02 -27.07
N ARG A 359 27.86 -26.24 -27.03
CA ARG A 359 29.21 -26.75 -27.35
C ARG A 359 29.65 -27.82 -26.35
N ASP A 360 29.61 -27.52 -25.06
CA ASP A 360 30.29 -28.31 -24.04
C ASP A 360 29.42 -29.44 -23.47
N PHE A 361 28.09 -29.27 -23.40
CA PHE A 361 27.20 -30.28 -22.82
C PHE A 361 26.45 -31.08 -23.89
N LEU A 362 25.95 -30.46 -24.96
CA LEU A 362 25.16 -31.18 -25.98
C LEU A 362 26.04 -31.83 -27.05
N PHE A 363 26.88 -31.03 -27.73
CA PHE A 363 27.82 -31.51 -28.73
C PHE A 363 29.08 -32.12 -28.12
N LYS A 364 29.41 -31.73 -26.89
CA LYS A 364 30.58 -32.19 -26.12
C LYS A 364 31.89 -31.90 -26.88
N ASP A 365 31.91 -30.77 -27.59
CA ASP A 365 33.02 -30.24 -28.37
C ASP A 365 33.08 -28.71 -28.21
N ALA A 366 34.05 -28.27 -27.41
CA ALA A 366 34.29 -26.85 -27.12
C ALA A 366 34.54 -25.98 -28.36
N ASN A 367 34.94 -26.58 -29.49
CA ASN A 367 35.22 -25.87 -30.74
C ASN A 367 34.05 -25.92 -31.74
N TYR A 368 32.92 -26.52 -31.36
CA TYR A 368 31.78 -26.64 -32.25
C TYR A 368 31.23 -25.26 -32.63
N ASN A 369 31.02 -25.03 -33.93
CA ASN A 369 30.41 -23.79 -34.42
C ASN A 369 28.88 -23.89 -34.39
N THR A 370 28.28 -23.29 -33.37
CA THR A 370 26.83 -23.29 -33.11
C THR A 370 26.02 -22.47 -34.13
N SER A 371 26.63 -21.63 -34.95
CA SER A 371 25.92 -20.94 -36.05
C SER A 371 25.39 -21.92 -37.12
N ASN A 372 25.95 -23.14 -37.17
CA ASN A 372 25.53 -24.19 -38.10
C ASN A 372 24.26 -24.94 -37.65
N ILE A 373 23.74 -24.69 -36.45
CA ILE A 373 22.56 -25.40 -35.94
C ILE A 373 21.33 -25.01 -36.78
N THR A 374 20.68 -26.00 -37.37
CA THR A 374 19.48 -25.79 -38.21
C THR A 374 18.18 -25.87 -37.41
N TYR A 375 17.10 -25.29 -37.95
CA TYR A 375 15.75 -25.49 -37.40
C TYR A 375 15.33 -26.96 -37.27
N ALA A 376 15.85 -27.84 -38.13
CA ALA A 376 15.52 -29.27 -38.10
C ALA A 376 16.21 -29.99 -36.94
N GLU A 377 17.43 -29.57 -36.58
CA GLU A 377 18.23 -30.18 -35.50
C GLU A 377 17.82 -29.66 -34.12
N PHE A 378 17.46 -28.37 -34.01
CA PHE A 378 17.19 -27.69 -32.75
C PHE A 378 16.19 -28.43 -31.82
N PRO A 379 15.05 -28.97 -32.29
CA PRO A 379 14.15 -29.77 -31.47
C PRO A 379 14.80 -30.98 -30.80
N SER A 380 15.70 -31.67 -31.51
CA SER A 380 16.39 -32.85 -30.97
C SER A 380 17.42 -32.47 -29.92
N LEU A 381 18.07 -31.32 -30.07
CA LEU A 381 19.04 -30.79 -29.11
C LEU A 381 18.37 -30.33 -27.81
N ILE A 382 17.19 -29.70 -27.88
CA ILE A 382 16.40 -29.41 -26.67
C ILE A 382 16.00 -30.71 -25.97
N HIS A 383 15.48 -31.68 -26.71
CA HIS A 383 15.10 -32.96 -26.13
C HIS A 383 16.29 -33.69 -25.49
N GLN A 384 17.45 -33.67 -26.14
CA GLN A 384 18.70 -34.20 -25.59
C GLN A 384 19.08 -33.49 -24.30
N SER A 385 19.03 -32.16 -24.28
CA SER A 385 19.32 -31.35 -23.09
C SER A 385 18.44 -31.74 -21.91
N HIS A 386 17.14 -31.89 -22.16
CA HIS A 386 16.19 -32.34 -21.16
C HIS A 386 16.58 -33.73 -20.63
N VAL A 387 16.68 -34.72 -21.50
CA VAL A 387 16.92 -36.13 -21.12
C VAL A 387 18.27 -36.33 -20.41
N GLU A 388 19.33 -35.67 -20.86
CA GLU A 388 20.67 -35.88 -20.31
C GLU A 388 20.89 -35.15 -18.97
N TYR A 389 20.22 -34.00 -18.74
CA TYR A 389 20.58 -33.10 -17.65
C TYR A 389 19.46 -32.78 -16.66
N ASP A 390 18.22 -33.23 -16.87
CA ASP A 390 17.10 -32.92 -15.97
C ASP A 390 17.38 -33.27 -14.51
N ALA A 391 17.92 -34.48 -14.28
CA ALA A 391 18.20 -34.99 -12.93
C ALA A 391 19.24 -34.17 -12.14
N VAL A 392 20.06 -33.35 -12.82
CA VAL A 392 21.12 -32.56 -12.17
C VAL A 392 20.82 -31.08 -12.24
N MET A 393 20.44 -30.57 -13.41
CA MET A 393 20.29 -29.13 -13.68
C MET A 393 18.84 -28.65 -13.76
N GLY A 394 17.85 -29.55 -13.77
CA GLY A 394 16.43 -29.18 -13.90
C GLY A 394 15.94 -28.24 -12.82
N THR A 395 16.22 -28.53 -11.54
CA THR A 395 15.72 -27.72 -10.40
C THR A 395 14.18 -27.55 -10.45
N MET A 396 13.44 -28.53 -10.94
CA MET A 396 12.02 -28.39 -11.30
C MET A 396 11.04 -29.12 -10.36
N ASP A 397 11.52 -29.67 -9.24
CA ASP A 397 10.65 -30.38 -8.30
C ASP A 397 9.69 -29.39 -7.63
N ALA A 398 8.40 -29.52 -7.96
CA ALA A 398 7.36 -28.66 -7.43
C ALA A 398 6.90 -29.05 -6.02
N ASN A 399 7.31 -30.22 -5.51
CA ASN A 399 6.90 -30.69 -4.20
C ASN A 399 7.74 -30.05 -3.08
N LEU A 400 7.27 -28.90 -2.59
CA LEU A 400 7.90 -28.19 -1.47
C LEU A 400 7.33 -28.59 -0.09
N SER A 401 6.75 -29.78 0.06
CA SER A 401 6.10 -30.18 1.33
C SER A 401 7.08 -30.24 2.50
N ALA A 402 8.33 -30.66 2.26
CA ALA A 402 9.36 -30.72 3.28
C ALA A 402 9.82 -29.31 3.71
N PHE A 403 10.00 -28.41 2.75
CA PHE A 403 10.32 -27.00 3.01
C PHE A 403 9.21 -26.28 3.78
N LYS A 404 7.94 -26.55 3.45
CA LYS A 404 6.81 -26.08 4.25
C LYS A 404 6.86 -26.63 5.68
N ALA A 405 7.18 -27.91 5.84
CA ALA A 405 7.20 -28.58 7.13
C ALA A 405 8.34 -28.08 8.05
N SER A 406 9.46 -27.61 7.49
CA SER A 406 10.54 -26.97 8.27
C SER A 406 10.13 -25.61 8.84
N GLY A 407 9.06 -25.00 8.32
CA GLY A 407 8.54 -23.70 8.72
C GLY A 407 9.17 -22.53 7.97
N ALA A 408 10.11 -22.81 7.07
CA ALA A 408 10.83 -21.81 6.29
C ALA A 408 9.94 -21.00 5.35
N LYS A 409 10.40 -19.81 4.97
CA LYS A 409 9.69 -18.88 4.07
C LYS A 409 10.50 -18.55 2.82
N MET A 410 9.85 -18.38 1.69
CA MET A 410 10.50 -18.08 0.43
C MET A 410 9.82 -16.93 -0.31
N ILE A 411 10.64 -15.99 -0.76
CA ILE A 411 10.23 -14.91 -1.67
C ILE A 411 10.99 -15.10 -2.98
N THR A 412 10.24 -15.19 -4.08
CA THR A 412 10.78 -15.04 -5.44
C THR A 412 10.26 -13.75 -6.02
N TRP A 413 11.12 -12.99 -6.69
CA TRP A 413 10.66 -11.92 -7.57
C TRP A 413 11.37 -11.97 -8.90
N GLN A 414 10.71 -11.53 -9.98
CA GLN A 414 11.30 -11.50 -11.32
C GLN A 414 10.77 -10.32 -12.13
N GLY A 415 11.63 -9.70 -12.93
CA GLY A 415 11.25 -8.67 -13.89
C GLY A 415 10.42 -9.23 -15.04
N LEU A 416 9.35 -8.55 -15.45
CA LEU A 416 8.56 -8.94 -16.62
C LEU A 416 9.25 -8.60 -17.95
N ALA A 417 10.22 -7.69 -17.93
CA ALA A 417 11.06 -7.35 -19.06
C ALA A 417 12.46 -8.00 -18.95
N ASP A 418 12.57 -9.13 -18.24
CA ASP A 418 13.81 -9.88 -18.07
C ASP A 418 14.35 -10.36 -19.44
N ASN A 419 15.49 -9.79 -19.80
CA ASN A 419 16.18 -9.97 -21.07
C ASN A 419 17.11 -11.18 -21.11
N LEU A 420 17.16 -11.98 -20.04
CA LEU A 420 17.97 -13.19 -19.96
C LEU A 420 17.14 -14.42 -19.61
N ILE A 421 16.17 -14.31 -18.71
CA ILE A 421 15.35 -15.42 -18.23
C ILE A 421 13.89 -15.12 -18.47
N MET A 422 13.25 -15.93 -19.32
CA MET A 422 11.84 -15.79 -19.67
C MET A 422 10.93 -16.00 -18.43
N PRO A 423 10.18 -14.97 -17.97
CA PRO A 423 9.42 -15.03 -16.71
C PRO A 423 8.36 -16.13 -16.63
N ASN A 424 7.88 -16.57 -17.79
CA ASN A 424 6.91 -17.67 -17.89
C ASN A 424 7.41 -18.98 -17.26
N GLY A 425 8.72 -19.25 -17.25
CA GLY A 425 9.26 -20.43 -16.57
C GLY A 425 9.03 -20.40 -15.06
N THR A 426 9.21 -19.23 -14.44
CA THR A 426 8.93 -19.02 -13.00
C THR A 426 7.44 -19.06 -12.69
N ILE A 427 6.61 -18.47 -13.57
CA ILE A 427 5.14 -18.56 -13.47
C ILE A 427 4.70 -20.03 -13.49
N GLU A 428 5.21 -20.80 -14.45
CA GLU A 428 4.88 -22.21 -14.58
C GLU A 428 5.29 -23.01 -13.35
N TYR A 429 6.52 -22.83 -12.85
CA TYR A 429 6.98 -23.51 -11.65
C TYR A 429 6.08 -23.20 -10.44
N PHE A 430 5.76 -21.92 -10.20
CA PHE A 430 4.87 -21.53 -9.10
C PHE A 430 3.49 -22.16 -9.21
N GLU A 431 2.89 -22.19 -10.40
CA GLU A 431 1.59 -22.83 -10.60
C GLU A 431 1.66 -24.36 -10.40
N ARG A 432 2.77 -25.02 -10.73
CA ARG A 432 2.99 -26.45 -10.39
C ARG A 432 3.06 -26.66 -8.87
N VAL A 433 3.77 -25.81 -8.12
CA VAL A 433 3.81 -25.90 -6.65
C VAL A 433 2.40 -25.69 -6.06
N LYS A 434 1.70 -24.66 -6.52
CA LYS A 434 0.34 -24.32 -6.10
C LYS A 434 -0.68 -25.42 -6.41
N ALA A 435 -0.48 -26.16 -7.50
CA ALA A 435 -1.31 -27.32 -7.84
C ALA A 435 -1.14 -28.48 -6.84
N LEU A 436 0.02 -28.59 -6.19
CA LEU A 436 0.29 -29.58 -5.14
C LEU A 436 -0.09 -29.07 -3.74
N ASP A 437 -0.01 -27.76 -3.49
CA ASP A 437 -0.37 -27.14 -2.21
C ASP A 437 -1.16 -25.83 -2.40
N SER A 438 -2.47 -25.88 -2.12
CA SER A 438 -3.34 -24.71 -2.23
C SER A 438 -3.02 -23.58 -1.25
N ASN A 439 -2.27 -23.88 -0.18
CA ASN A 439 -1.82 -22.92 0.83
C ASN A 439 -0.37 -22.49 0.60
N VAL A 440 0.15 -22.62 -0.64
CA VAL A 440 1.52 -22.25 -1.01
C VAL A 440 1.92 -20.85 -0.52
N THR A 441 1.00 -19.87 -0.52
CA THR A 441 1.27 -18.48 -0.11
C THR A 441 1.57 -18.28 1.38
N ASP A 442 1.39 -19.32 2.21
CA ASP A 442 1.75 -19.31 3.62
C ASP A 442 3.26 -19.52 3.85
N PHE A 443 3.98 -19.97 2.83
CA PHE A 443 5.42 -20.21 2.90
C PHE A 443 6.20 -19.83 1.64
N TYR A 444 5.58 -19.73 0.46
CA TYR A 444 6.22 -19.33 -0.79
C TYR A 444 5.40 -18.26 -1.52
N ARG A 445 5.98 -17.07 -1.74
CA ARG A 445 5.36 -15.94 -2.46
C ARG A 445 6.20 -15.53 -3.65
N VAL A 446 5.52 -15.27 -4.77
CA VAL A 446 6.14 -14.84 -6.05
C VAL A 446 5.62 -13.46 -6.44
N PHE A 447 6.52 -12.56 -6.81
CA PHE A 447 6.22 -11.19 -7.22
C PHE A 447 6.80 -10.90 -8.61
N PHE A 448 6.00 -10.34 -9.52
CA PHE A 448 6.48 -9.94 -10.84
C PHE A 448 6.59 -8.43 -10.94
N ALA A 449 7.73 -7.92 -11.38
CA ALA A 449 8.04 -6.50 -11.46
C ALA A 449 7.89 -6.00 -12.92
N PRO A 450 6.85 -5.21 -13.26
CA PRO A 450 6.65 -4.66 -14.60
C PRO A 450 7.84 -3.85 -15.11
N GLY A 451 8.23 -4.04 -16.36
CA GLY A 451 9.27 -3.23 -17.02
C GLY A 451 10.69 -3.36 -16.44
N VAL A 452 10.91 -4.22 -15.44
CA VAL A 452 12.22 -4.50 -14.85
C VAL A 452 12.91 -5.60 -15.64
N GLY A 453 14.21 -5.41 -15.93
CA GLY A 453 15.06 -6.39 -16.59
C GLY A 453 15.65 -7.43 -15.65
N HIS A 454 16.65 -8.17 -16.12
CA HIS A 454 17.24 -9.28 -15.37
C HIS A 454 17.90 -8.81 -14.06
N CYS A 455 17.45 -9.33 -12.91
CA CYS A 455 17.99 -8.97 -11.59
C CYS A 455 18.01 -7.47 -11.30
N GLY A 456 17.05 -6.70 -11.84
CA GLY A 456 17.04 -5.23 -11.72
C GLY A 456 17.93 -4.52 -12.74
N GLY A 457 18.78 -5.27 -13.46
CA GLY A 457 19.60 -4.77 -14.55
C GLY A 457 18.82 -4.66 -15.86
N GLY A 458 18.80 -3.47 -16.44
CA GLY A 458 18.05 -3.18 -17.67
C GLY A 458 16.56 -2.94 -17.42
N GLY A 459 15.88 -2.34 -18.41
CA GLY A 459 14.49 -1.91 -18.28
C GLY A 459 14.31 -0.55 -17.60
N THR A 460 13.05 -0.12 -17.48
CA THR A 460 12.66 1.19 -16.94
C THR A 460 11.69 1.10 -15.76
N GLY A 461 11.27 -0.11 -15.40
CA GLY A 461 10.33 -0.37 -14.32
C GLY A 461 10.90 -0.21 -12.91
N PRO A 462 10.04 -0.19 -11.88
CA PRO A 462 10.45 -0.09 -10.48
C PRO A 462 10.98 -1.43 -9.93
N ILE A 463 12.23 -1.43 -9.48
CA ILE A 463 12.92 -2.61 -8.96
C ILE A 463 12.60 -2.80 -7.47
N PRO A 464 12.24 -4.01 -7.00
CA PRO A 464 11.92 -4.25 -5.59
C PRO A 464 13.05 -3.89 -4.60
N ASP A 465 12.72 -3.11 -3.57
CA ASP A 465 13.65 -2.65 -2.54
C ASP A 465 13.78 -3.66 -1.36
N ASP A 466 15.02 -3.94 -0.92
CA ASP A 466 15.39 -4.69 0.30
C ASP A 466 14.52 -5.94 0.59
N THR A 467 14.41 -6.82 -0.41
CA THR A 467 13.57 -8.04 -0.36
C THR A 467 13.95 -9.01 0.78
N LEU A 468 15.23 -9.05 1.18
CA LEU A 468 15.68 -9.81 2.34
C LEU A 468 15.06 -9.28 3.64
N MET A 469 14.92 -7.97 3.81
CA MET A 469 14.24 -7.42 4.98
C MET A 469 12.75 -7.78 5.01
N ALA A 470 12.08 -7.79 3.85
CA ALA A 470 10.69 -8.25 3.76
C ALA A 470 10.56 -9.73 4.16
N LEU A 471 11.48 -10.58 3.68
CA LEU A 471 11.55 -11.98 4.07
C LEU A 471 11.82 -12.15 5.58
N ARG A 472 12.77 -11.41 6.13
CA ARG A 472 13.11 -11.45 7.56
C ARG A 472 11.92 -11.09 8.44
N LYS A 473 11.15 -10.06 8.10
CA LYS A 473 9.90 -9.73 8.82
C LYS A 473 8.94 -10.91 8.79
N TRP A 474 8.82 -11.59 7.66
CA TRP A 474 7.96 -12.76 7.55
C TRP A 474 8.42 -13.93 8.44
N VAL A 475 9.71 -14.25 8.41
CA VAL A 475 10.30 -15.34 9.21
C VAL A 475 10.30 -15.02 10.70
N GLU A 476 10.75 -13.83 11.10
CA GLU A 476 11.04 -13.50 12.50
C GLU A 476 9.80 -13.07 13.29
N ASN A 477 8.77 -12.53 12.65
CA ASN A 477 7.57 -12.04 13.33
C ASN A 477 6.24 -12.34 12.64
N GLY A 478 6.23 -13.12 11.56
CA GLY A 478 5.02 -13.55 10.87
C GLY A 478 4.43 -12.53 9.90
N THR A 479 5.09 -11.38 9.66
CA THR A 479 4.57 -10.35 8.74
C THR A 479 4.86 -10.71 7.28
N ALA A 480 3.95 -11.43 6.64
CA ALA A 480 4.07 -11.80 5.23
C ALA A 480 3.84 -10.60 4.29
N PRO A 481 4.72 -10.33 3.31
CA PRO A 481 4.56 -9.20 2.40
C PRO A 481 3.40 -9.43 1.43
N GLN A 482 2.48 -8.47 1.34
CA GLN A 482 1.43 -8.44 0.31
C GLN A 482 1.91 -7.79 -0.99
N VAL A 483 2.88 -6.89 -0.87
CA VAL A 483 3.56 -6.19 -1.96
C VAL A 483 5.03 -6.04 -1.59
N LEU A 484 5.89 -5.93 -2.61
CA LEU A 484 7.26 -5.47 -2.44
C LEU A 484 7.32 -4.02 -2.95
N PRO A 485 7.68 -3.04 -2.10
CA PRO A 485 7.94 -1.68 -2.58
C PRO A 485 9.10 -1.72 -3.58
N GLY A 486 9.08 -0.84 -4.58
CA GLY A 486 10.17 -0.76 -5.54
C GLY A 486 10.41 0.65 -6.06
N SER A 487 11.61 0.89 -6.55
CA SER A 487 12.10 2.20 -6.97
C SER A 487 12.67 2.15 -8.40
N SER A 488 12.51 3.25 -9.17
CA SER A 488 13.07 3.37 -10.52
C SER A 488 13.81 4.70 -10.67
N GLY A 489 14.95 4.66 -11.37
CA GLY A 489 15.65 5.86 -11.84
C GLY A 489 14.96 6.53 -13.03
N PHE A 490 13.95 5.89 -13.63
CA PHE A 490 13.16 6.39 -14.76
C PHE A 490 11.77 6.82 -14.29
N ARG A 491 11.23 7.88 -14.92
CA ARG A 491 9.84 8.30 -14.68
C ARG A 491 8.88 7.29 -15.32
N VAL A 492 8.40 6.33 -14.53
CA VAL A 492 7.29 5.41 -14.89
C VAL A 492 6.01 6.24 -14.88
N ASN A 493 5.57 6.69 -16.06
CA ASN A 493 4.56 7.75 -16.18
C ASN A 493 3.18 7.19 -16.52
N GLY A 494 2.71 6.20 -15.76
CA GLY A 494 1.59 5.33 -16.15
C GLY A 494 0.34 5.61 -15.39
N THR A 495 -0.75 5.79 -16.13
CA THR A 495 -2.07 5.99 -15.56
C THR A 495 -2.94 4.77 -15.85
N PRO A 496 -3.44 4.03 -14.82
CA PRO A 496 -4.03 2.70 -14.98
C PRO A 496 -5.32 2.71 -15.82
N LYS A 497 -5.69 1.56 -16.42
CA LYS A 497 -6.96 1.30 -17.11
C LYS A 497 -7.83 1.07 -15.92
N ASP A 498 -8.40 2.18 -15.50
CA ASP A 498 -9.58 2.29 -14.68
C ASP A 498 -10.42 0.99 -14.79
N PRO A 499 -10.35 0.07 -13.81
CA PRO A 499 -11.57 -0.63 -13.43
C PRO A 499 -12.66 0.44 -13.35
N LYS A 500 -13.89 0.17 -13.83
CA LYS A 500 -15.00 1.13 -13.79
C LYS A 500 -14.89 1.89 -12.45
N PRO A 501 -14.51 3.19 -12.46
CA PRO A 501 -14.09 3.82 -11.23
C PRO A 501 -15.25 3.68 -10.25
N GLU A 502 -14.95 3.18 -9.05
CA GLU A 502 -15.95 3.14 -7.98
C GLU A 502 -16.60 4.52 -7.91
N ASP A 503 -17.91 4.56 -7.66
CA ASP A 503 -18.58 5.85 -7.53
C ASP A 503 -17.85 6.65 -6.45
N ASN A 504 -17.48 7.89 -6.79
CA ASN A 504 -16.71 8.75 -5.91
C ASN A 504 -17.47 8.93 -4.60
N ARG A 505 -17.02 8.24 -3.54
CA ARG A 505 -17.62 8.36 -2.20
C ARG A 505 -17.61 9.82 -1.79
N THR A 506 -18.78 10.28 -1.35
CA THR A 506 -19.02 11.64 -0.83
C THR A 506 -19.91 11.53 0.39
N LEU A 507 -19.42 12.05 1.52
CA LEU A 507 -20.14 12.14 2.78
C LEU A 507 -20.87 13.49 2.85
N PHE A 508 -21.99 13.51 3.57
CA PHE A 508 -22.70 14.72 3.92
C PHE A 508 -22.94 14.74 5.44
N GLN A 509 -22.32 15.70 6.14
CA GLN A 509 -22.68 15.99 7.53
C GLN A 509 -24.02 16.72 7.53
N ALA A 510 -25.05 16.05 8.00
CA ALA A 510 -26.45 16.39 7.75
C ALA A 510 -27.04 17.36 8.78
N PHE A 511 -26.21 18.14 9.45
CA PHE A 511 -26.61 19.09 10.48
C PHE A 511 -25.56 20.18 10.67
N GLU A 512 -25.98 21.30 11.25
CA GLU A 512 -25.10 22.33 11.82
C GLU A 512 -25.53 22.62 13.26
N TRP A 513 -24.67 23.26 14.05
CA TRP A 513 -24.86 23.38 15.50
C TRP A 513 -26.17 24.07 15.91
N TYR A 514 -26.59 25.10 15.17
CA TYR A 514 -27.67 26.01 15.54
C TYR A 514 -29.03 25.66 14.95
N LEU A 515 -29.18 24.48 14.34
CA LEU A 515 -30.47 24.04 13.84
C LEU A 515 -31.51 24.07 14.98
N PRO A 516 -32.71 24.60 14.75
CA PRO A 516 -33.74 24.61 15.79
C PRO A 516 -34.21 23.18 16.09
N PRO A 517 -34.69 22.92 17.31
CA PRO A 517 -35.38 21.67 17.62
C PRO A 517 -36.67 21.55 16.80
N SER A 518 -37.13 20.32 16.53
CA SER A 518 -38.48 20.09 15.98
C SER A 518 -39.54 20.80 16.85
N SER A 519 -40.32 21.72 16.29
CA SER A 519 -41.32 22.51 17.02
C SER A 519 -42.71 21.89 16.92
N SER A 520 -43.26 21.47 18.06
CA SER A 520 -44.69 21.19 18.20
C SER A 520 -45.54 22.47 18.38
N ASP A 521 -44.93 23.66 18.49
CA ASP A 521 -45.59 24.86 19.07
C ASP A 521 -45.58 26.16 18.21
N SER A 522 -45.48 26.11 16.88
CA SER A 522 -45.74 27.32 16.06
C SER A 522 -46.22 27.03 14.63
N ALA A 523 -46.98 27.98 14.08
CA ALA A 523 -47.87 27.90 12.93
C ALA A 523 -47.23 27.80 11.52
N LEU A 524 -46.20 26.97 11.36
CA LEU A 524 -45.74 26.46 10.06
C LEU A 524 -45.88 24.92 10.07
N PRO A 525 -46.00 24.24 8.91
CA PRO A 525 -46.05 22.79 8.87
C PRO A 525 -44.66 22.23 9.22
N ASN A 526 -44.40 22.09 10.53
CA ASN A 526 -43.11 21.72 11.12
C ASN A 526 -42.87 20.21 10.98
N ALA A 527 -42.03 19.83 10.02
CA ALA A 527 -41.52 18.47 9.88
C ALA A 527 -40.27 18.29 10.79
N SER A 528 -40.01 17.08 11.29
CA SER A 528 -38.80 16.82 12.07
C SER A 528 -37.52 16.95 11.22
N HIS A 529 -36.34 16.89 11.84
CA HIS A 529 -35.09 16.88 11.08
C HIS A 529 -35.00 15.62 10.21
N TYR A 530 -35.47 14.48 10.71
CA TYR A 530 -35.51 13.24 9.93
C TYR A 530 -36.49 13.33 8.76
N ASP A 531 -37.64 13.99 8.91
CA ASP A 531 -38.54 14.27 7.78
C ASP A 531 -37.90 15.18 6.75
N THR A 532 -37.19 16.22 7.21
CA THR A 532 -36.45 17.14 6.34
C THR A 532 -35.39 16.38 5.54
N LEU A 533 -34.59 15.53 6.19
CA LEU A 533 -33.63 14.66 5.52
C LEU A 533 -34.31 13.70 4.53
N THR A 534 -35.44 13.11 4.93
CA THR A 534 -36.25 12.22 4.08
C THR A 534 -36.74 12.91 2.81
N ALA A 535 -37.11 14.20 2.90
CA ALA A 535 -37.49 15.02 1.75
C ALA A 535 -36.30 15.38 0.84
N LEU A 536 -35.09 15.49 1.40
CA LEU A 536 -33.86 15.83 0.69
C LEU A 536 -33.17 14.64 0.02
N LEU A 537 -33.43 13.39 0.45
CA LEU A 537 -32.77 12.19 -0.07
C LEU A 537 -32.73 12.09 -1.61
N PRO A 538 -33.82 12.40 -2.36
CA PRO A 538 -33.77 12.42 -3.83
C PRO A 538 -32.74 13.38 -4.40
N HIS A 539 -32.61 14.56 -3.81
CA HIS A 539 -31.64 15.56 -4.25
C HIS A 539 -30.22 15.17 -3.88
N LEU A 540 -30.01 14.66 -2.67
CA LEU A 540 -28.71 14.22 -2.20
C LEU A 540 -28.18 13.03 -3.04
N SER A 541 -29.04 12.05 -3.33
CA SER A 541 -28.69 10.90 -4.20
C SER A 541 -28.32 11.35 -5.62
N ALA A 542 -29.11 12.27 -6.18
CA ALA A 542 -28.88 12.80 -7.51
C ALA A 542 -27.54 13.57 -7.62
N LEU A 543 -27.16 14.31 -6.56
CA LEU A 543 -25.86 14.98 -6.46
C LEU A 543 -24.67 14.02 -6.31
N GLY A 544 -24.90 12.78 -5.87
CA GLY A 544 -23.85 11.79 -5.62
C GLY A 544 -23.41 11.71 -4.17
N ILE A 545 -24.24 12.18 -3.23
CA ILE A 545 -24.05 11.87 -1.82
C ILE A 545 -24.28 10.37 -1.65
N SER A 546 -23.23 9.69 -1.19
CA SER A 546 -23.23 8.25 -0.96
C SER A 546 -23.46 7.89 0.51
N HIS A 547 -23.09 8.81 1.41
CA HIS A 547 -23.17 8.60 2.85
C HIS A 547 -23.70 9.84 3.55
N ILE A 548 -24.58 9.68 4.53
CA ILE A 548 -25.11 10.76 5.35
C ILE A 548 -24.69 10.51 6.80
N TRP A 549 -23.89 11.41 7.36
CA TRP A 549 -23.60 11.47 8.80
C TRP A 549 -24.71 12.28 9.49
N ILE A 550 -25.55 11.58 10.24
CA ILE A 550 -26.61 12.20 11.05
C ILE A 550 -26.06 12.64 12.41
N PRO A 551 -26.63 13.66 13.06
CA PRO A 551 -26.25 14.01 14.43
C PRO A 551 -26.59 12.88 15.41
N PRO A 552 -26.06 12.89 16.66
CA PRO A 552 -26.36 11.84 17.62
C PRO A 552 -27.87 11.72 17.88
N GLY A 553 -28.43 10.57 17.52
CA GLY A 553 -29.88 10.32 17.52
C GLY A 553 -30.43 9.73 18.83
N CYS A 554 -29.62 9.71 19.88
CA CYS A 554 -29.98 9.18 21.18
C CYS A 554 -30.44 10.28 22.15
N LYS A 555 -31.15 9.90 23.22
CA LYS A 555 -31.61 10.81 24.27
C LYS A 555 -30.41 11.42 25.00
N ALA A 556 -30.40 12.74 25.05
CA ALA A 556 -29.36 13.55 25.69
C ALA A 556 -29.92 14.34 26.89
N THR A 557 -29.19 15.34 27.37
CA THR A 557 -29.56 16.09 28.59
C THR A 557 -30.93 16.77 28.51
N SER A 558 -31.36 17.14 27.29
CA SER A 558 -32.67 17.72 27.01
C SER A 558 -33.10 17.48 25.56
N VAL A 559 -34.36 17.82 25.23
CA VAL A 559 -34.88 17.80 23.85
C VAL A 559 -34.34 18.94 22.97
N HIS A 560 -33.47 19.79 23.51
CA HIS A 560 -32.78 20.88 22.80
C HIS A 560 -31.28 20.61 22.64
N ASP A 561 -30.77 19.55 23.27
CA ASP A 561 -29.36 19.16 23.19
C ASP A 561 -29.06 18.61 21.79
N ASN A 562 -27.86 18.92 21.27
CA ASN A 562 -27.42 18.43 19.96
C ASN A 562 -27.14 16.92 19.94
N GLY A 563 -27.03 16.29 21.11
CA GLY A 563 -26.86 14.86 21.28
C GLY A 563 -25.53 14.47 21.96
N TYR A 564 -24.57 15.40 22.02
CA TYR A 564 -23.26 15.16 22.65
C TYR A 564 -23.36 15.05 24.17
N GLY A 565 -24.36 15.65 24.82
CA GLY A 565 -24.66 15.41 26.23
C GLY A 565 -25.42 14.10 26.45
N ILE A 566 -24.85 12.96 26.03
CA ILE A 566 -25.56 11.68 25.92
C ILE A 566 -26.07 11.15 27.28
N TYR A 567 -27.37 10.89 27.40
CA TYR A 567 -27.97 10.30 28.60
C TYR A 567 -28.13 8.78 28.45
N ASP A 568 -28.79 8.33 27.38
CA ASP A 568 -29.15 6.93 27.18
C ASP A 568 -28.97 6.49 25.72
N LEU A 569 -28.00 5.60 25.47
CA LEU A 569 -27.68 5.09 24.13
C LEU A 569 -28.82 4.25 23.52
N TRP A 570 -29.68 3.70 24.37
CA TRP A 570 -30.76 2.79 23.96
C TRP A 570 -32.11 3.50 23.75
N ASP A 571 -32.17 4.82 23.92
CA ASP A 571 -33.37 5.64 23.73
C ASP A 571 -33.19 6.56 22.52
N LEU A 572 -33.73 6.15 21.36
CA LEU A 572 -33.65 6.90 20.10
C LEU A 572 -34.72 8.01 19.98
N GLY A 573 -35.19 8.53 21.12
CA GLY A 573 -36.37 9.40 21.16
C GLY A 573 -37.68 8.61 21.20
N GLU A 574 -37.71 7.49 21.94
CA GLU A 574 -38.87 6.61 22.09
C GLU A 574 -39.56 6.80 23.46
N PHE A 575 -38.82 7.19 24.51
CA PHE A 575 -39.33 7.19 25.88
C PHE A 575 -39.44 8.58 26.51
N ASP A 576 -40.41 8.76 27.42
CA ASP A 576 -40.32 9.78 28.48
C ASP A 576 -39.22 9.35 29.46
N ALA A 577 -37.98 9.68 29.10
CA ALA A 577 -36.75 9.12 29.66
C ALA A 577 -36.70 9.20 31.20
N LYS A 578 -37.23 10.28 31.78
CA LYS A 578 -37.19 10.57 33.22
C LYS A 578 -38.53 10.31 33.93
N LYS A 579 -39.56 9.83 33.23
CA LYS A 579 -40.95 9.68 33.76
C LYS A 579 -41.49 10.98 34.37
N ASN A 580 -41.30 12.11 33.67
CA ASN A 580 -41.71 13.42 34.16
C ASN A 580 -42.68 14.15 33.22
N GLY A 581 -43.28 13.44 32.26
CA GLY A 581 -44.25 13.96 31.31
C GLY A 581 -43.64 14.76 30.17
N LYS A 582 -42.31 14.71 29.98
CA LYS A 582 -41.64 15.41 28.87
C LYS A 582 -41.79 14.64 27.55
N PRO A 583 -41.68 15.34 26.40
CA PRO A 583 -41.84 14.72 25.08
C PRO A 583 -40.89 13.54 24.84
N SER A 584 -41.43 12.44 24.32
CA SER A 584 -40.68 11.26 23.90
C SER A 584 -40.06 11.46 22.52
N ARG A 585 -39.07 12.37 22.43
CA ARG A 585 -38.28 12.64 21.20
C ARG A 585 -36.87 13.11 21.54
N THR A 586 -35.97 13.09 20.56
CA THR A 586 -34.71 13.85 20.62
C THR A 586 -34.90 15.26 20.07
N LYS A 587 -33.84 16.06 19.98
CA LYS A 587 -33.86 17.33 19.23
C LYS A 587 -34.30 17.13 17.78
N TRP A 588 -33.88 16.00 17.19
CA TRP A 588 -33.95 15.72 15.77
C TRP A 588 -35.28 15.11 15.34
N GLY A 589 -35.94 14.33 16.20
CA GLY A 589 -37.24 13.73 15.91
C GLY A 589 -37.57 12.55 16.81
N HIS A 590 -38.60 11.80 16.41
CA HIS A 590 -39.01 10.54 17.02
C HIS A 590 -38.25 9.35 16.40
N LYS A 591 -38.23 8.22 17.11
CA LYS A 591 -37.58 7.00 16.63
C LYS A 591 -38.18 6.49 15.32
N GLU A 592 -39.50 6.56 15.18
CA GLU A 592 -40.22 6.09 14.01
C GLU A 592 -39.85 6.89 12.74
N GLU A 593 -39.64 8.20 12.90
CA GLU A 593 -39.19 9.09 11.81
C GLU A 593 -37.75 8.78 11.40
N LEU A 594 -36.87 8.48 12.37
CA LEU A 594 -35.50 8.03 12.12
C LEU A 594 -35.46 6.69 11.37
N GLU A 595 -36.26 5.71 11.79
CA GLU A 595 -36.37 4.41 11.12
C GLU A 595 -36.88 4.57 9.67
N ALA A 596 -37.90 5.41 9.46
CA ALA A 596 -38.43 5.72 8.14
C ALA A 596 -37.39 6.42 7.25
N PHE A 597 -36.64 7.37 7.80
CA PHE A 597 -35.53 8.02 7.11
C PHE A 597 -34.45 7.02 6.69
N CYS A 598 -33.98 6.17 7.61
CA CYS A 598 -32.95 5.16 7.32
C CYS A 598 -33.41 4.15 6.26
N ALA A 599 -34.66 3.69 6.33
CA ALA A 599 -35.24 2.79 5.34
C ALA A 599 -35.27 3.44 3.95
N LYS A 600 -35.74 4.69 3.85
CA LYS A 600 -35.77 5.42 2.57
C LYS A 600 -34.35 5.70 2.06
N ALA A 601 -33.41 6.05 2.93
CA ALA A 601 -32.01 6.28 2.53
C ALA A 601 -31.42 5.02 1.88
N LYS A 602 -31.66 3.85 2.48
CA LYS A 602 -31.26 2.55 1.93
C LYS A 602 -31.86 2.29 0.56
N ASP A 603 -33.16 2.52 0.38
CA ASP A 603 -33.84 2.33 -0.92
C ASP A 603 -33.24 3.22 -2.02
N MET A 604 -32.65 4.35 -1.64
CA MET A 604 -31.96 5.29 -2.54
C MET A 604 -30.46 5.03 -2.68
N GLY A 605 -29.94 3.94 -2.10
CA GLY A 605 -28.53 3.59 -2.15
C GLY A 605 -27.62 4.51 -1.33
N ILE A 606 -28.16 5.21 -0.33
CA ILE A 606 -27.42 6.10 0.57
C ILE A 606 -27.21 5.40 1.90
N ASP A 607 -25.96 5.33 2.31
CA ASP A 607 -25.55 4.74 3.58
C ASP A 607 -25.64 5.76 4.73
N VAL A 608 -26.28 5.40 5.84
CA VAL A 608 -26.37 6.27 7.03
C VAL A 608 -25.23 5.96 7.99
N LEU A 609 -24.47 6.98 8.37
CA LEU A 609 -23.43 6.91 9.40
C LEU A 609 -23.99 7.44 10.72
N TRP A 610 -23.92 6.61 11.75
CA TRP A 610 -24.37 6.96 13.10
C TRP A 610 -23.30 7.73 13.86
N ASP A 611 -23.66 8.82 14.54
CA ASP A 611 -22.75 9.54 15.44
C ASP A 611 -22.72 8.88 16.82
N ALA A 612 -21.60 8.23 17.14
CA ALA A 612 -21.40 7.45 18.35
C ALA A 612 -20.63 8.26 19.40
N VAL A 613 -21.38 8.78 20.38
CA VAL A 613 -20.86 9.48 21.56
C VAL A 613 -20.61 8.47 22.68
N LEU A 614 -19.38 7.97 22.76
CA LEU A 614 -19.00 6.84 23.63
C LEU A 614 -18.06 7.22 24.77
N ASN A 615 -17.68 8.49 24.89
CA ASN A 615 -16.73 8.93 25.91
C ASN A 615 -17.36 9.01 27.32
N HIS A 616 -18.54 9.60 27.42
CA HIS A 616 -19.11 10.01 28.71
C HIS A 616 -20.62 9.77 28.77
N LYS A 617 -21.23 10.01 29.93
CA LYS A 617 -22.68 10.08 30.11
C LYS A 617 -23.06 11.34 30.91
N ALA A 618 -24.18 11.96 30.56
CA ALA A 618 -24.64 13.22 31.12
C ALA A 618 -26.08 13.14 31.65
N SER A 619 -26.46 14.08 32.53
CA SER A 619 -27.80 14.16 33.14
C SER A 619 -28.25 12.86 33.85
N PRO A 620 -27.52 12.35 34.86
CA PRO A 620 -27.91 11.16 35.63
C PRO A 620 -29.25 11.34 36.38
N ASP A 621 -29.80 10.23 36.87
CA ASP A 621 -31.08 10.22 37.62
C ASP A 621 -30.90 10.60 39.09
N GLY A 622 -29.70 10.49 39.62
CA GLY A 622 -29.41 10.87 40.99
C GLY A 622 -27.92 10.96 41.29
N LYS A 623 -27.65 11.40 42.51
CA LYS A 623 -26.32 11.41 43.10
C LYS A 623 -26.07 10.12 43.87
N GLU A 624 -24.80 9.81 44.09
CA GLU A 624 -24.37 8.75 45.00
C GLU A 624 -23.03 9.08 45.65
N VAL A 625 -22.71 8.38 46.74
CA VAL A 625 -21.40 8.49 47.39
C VAL A 625 -20.40 7.68 46.58
N SER A 626 -19.30 8.32 46.21
CA SER A 626 -18.17 7.70 45.52
C SER A 626 -16.87 8.09 46.20
N TRP A 627 -15.77 7.44 45.82
CA TRP A 627 -14.44 7.76 46.30
C TRP A 627 -13.59 8.28 45.15
N GLY A 628 -12.79 9.31 45.39
CA GLY A 628 -11.97 9.90 44.35
C GLY A 628 -10.79 10.71 44.88
N VAL A 629 -9.92 11.10 43.95
CA VAL A 629 -8.84 12.07 44.16
C VAL A 629 -9.06 13.25 43.22
N LYS A 630 -8.85 14.47 43.72
CA LYS A 630 -8.77 15.65 42.84
C LYS A 630 -7.43 15.58 42.10
N VAL A 631 -7.43 15.80 40.79
CA VAL A 631 -6.22 15.83 39.96
C VAL A 631 -5.97 17.21 39.39
N ASP A 632 -4.73 17.48 38.97
CA ASP A 632 -4.37 18.72 38.27
C ASP A 632 -5.04 18.78 36.90
N SER A 633 -5.67 19.90 36.56
CA SER A 633 -6.31 20.09 35.26
C SER A 633 -5.33 20.19 34.10
N HIS A 634 -4.06 20.52 34.36
CA HIS A 634 -2.99 20.63 33.37
C HIS A 634 -2.12 19.38 33.28
N ASP A 635 -2.26 18.45 34.23
CA ASP A 635 -1.59 17.16 34.24
C ASP A 635 -2.40 16.15 35.08
N ARG A 636 -3.35 15.45 34.44
CA ARG A 636 -4.30 14.58 35.16
C ARG A 636 -3.67 13.34 35.78
N THR A 637 -2.38 13.10 35.54
CA THR A 637 -1.61 12.06 36.23
C THR A 637 -1.25 12.46 37.67
N LYS A 638 -1.32 13.76 37.99
CA LYS A 638 -0.98 14.31 39.31
C LYS A 638 -2.19 14.43 40.22
N ALA A 639 -2.25 13.58 41.24
CA ALA A 639 -3.22 13.72 42.33
C ALA A 639 -2.83 14.89 43.24
N LEU A 640 -3.78 15.81 43.46
CA LEU A 640 -3.65 16.96 44.36
C LEU A 640 -4.12 16.65 45.79
N THR A 641 -4.89 15.58 45.95
CA THR A 641 -5.43 15.14 47.24
C THR A 641 -5.18 13.66 47.47
N LYS A 642 -5.24 13.23 48.73
CA LYS A 642 -5.44 11.81 49.07
C LYS A 642 -6.88 11.40 48.71
N PRO A 643 -7.18 10.10 48.54
CA PRO A 643 -8.54 9.63 48.31
C PRO A 643 -9.50 10.09 49.41
N TYR A 644 -10.67 10.59 49.03
CA TYR A 644 -11.73 11.01 49.94
C TYR A 644 -13.12 10.78 49.35
N GLU A 645 -14.14 10.84 50.20
CA GLU A 645 -15.53 10.70 49.78
C GLU A 645 -16.02 11.92 49.01
N LEU A 646 -16.67 11.66 47.88
CA LEU A 646 -17.33 12.61 47.01
C LEU A 646 -18.84 12.32 46.97
N GLU A 647 -19.64 13.32 46.62
CA GLU A 647 -21.03 13.12 46.19
C GLU A 647 -21.13 13.43 44.69
N THR A 648 -21.26 12.38 43.87
CA THR A 648 -21.13 12.50 42.41
C THR A 648 -22.41 12.17 41.66
N TRP A 649 -22.59 12.81 40.51
CA TRP A 649 -23.68 12.58 39.57
C TRP A 649 -23.32 11.40 38.66
N THR A 650 -23.54 10.18 39.13
CA THR A 650 -23.13 8.94 38.42
C THR A 650 -24.21 7.85 38.40
N LYS A 651 -25.39 8.09 38.99
CA LYS A 651 -26.47 7.10 39.05
C LYS A 651 -27.40 7.19 37.85
N PHE A 652 -27.33 6.23 36.93
CA PHE A 652 -28.23 6.11 35.77
C PHE A 652 -29.09 4.85 35.88
N THR A 653 -30.39 5.06 36.00
CA THR A 653 -31.43 4.05 36.19
C THR A 653 -32.39 3.93 35.00
N PHE A 654 -32.44 4.93 34.11
CA PHE A 654 -33.27 4.94 32.90
C PHE A 654 -34.75 4.64 33.17
N PRO A 655 -35.43 5.41 34.04
CA PRO A 655 -36.75 5.05 34.55
C PRO A 655 -37.82 4.98 33.46
N GLY A 656 -37.70 5.78 32.39
CA GLY A 656 -38.58 5.77 31.23
C GLY A 656 -38.48 4.49 30.40
N ARG A 657 -37.25 4.09 30.06
CA ARG A 657 -36.97 2.89 29.26
C ARG A 657 -37.14 1.59 30.07
N GLY A 658 -36.89 1.63 31.38
CA GLY A 658 -36.88 0.43 32.22
C GLY A 658 -35.75 -0.51 31.81
N THR A 659 -36.08 -1.73 31.42
CA THR A 659 -35.13 -2.76 30.94
C THR A 659 -35.29 -3.07 29.45
N LYS A 660 -36.07 -2.26 28.71
CA LYS A 660 -36.24 -2.47 27.27
C LYS A 660 -34.90 -2.25 26.56
N TYR A 661 -34.57 -3.18 25.67
CA TYR A 661 -33.31 -3.34 24.91
C TYR A 661 -32.07 -3.69 25.73
N SER A 662 -31.86 -3.05 26.89
CA SER A 662 -30.76 -3.35 27.82
C SER A 662 -31.21 -3.17 29.28
N ASP A 663 -30.82 -4.08 30.16
CA ASP A 663 -31.05 -3.99 31.60
C ASP A 663 -29.95 -3.21 32.34
N MET A 664 -28.88 -2.80 31.64
CA MET A 664 -27.74 -2.10 32.22
C MET A 664 -28.15 -0.84 32.98
N LYS A 665 -27.58 -0.68 34.17
CA LYS A 665 -27.70 0.50 35.04
C LYS A 665 -26.31 0.98 35.37
N TYR A 666 -26.09 2.30 35.29
CA TYR A 666 -24.79 2.87 35.62
C TYR A 666 -24.76 3.40 37.05
N ASN A 667 -23.64 3.19 37.71
CA ASN A 667 -23.28 3.78 38.99
C ASN A 667 -21.82 4.24 38.90
N TRP A 668 -21.32 4.90 39.95
CA TRP A 668 -19.96 5.45 39.99
C TRP A 668 -18.86 4.44 39.62
N LYS A 669 -19.05 3.12 39.80
CA LYS A 669 -18.09 2.07 39.42
C LYS A 669 -17.88 1.93 37.91
N HIS A 670 -18.78 2.46 37.09
CA HIS A 670 -18.68 2.40 35.64
C HIS A 670 -18.01 3.63 35.01
N PHE A 671 -17.53 4.58 35.82
CA PHE A 671 -16.94 5.84 35.35
C PHE A 671 -15.52 6.06 35.86
N SER A 672 -14.58 6.47 35.02
CA SER A 672 -13.20 6.81 35.39
C SER A 672 -13.13 8.12 36.19
N GLY A 673 -13.97 9.11 35.87
CA GLY A 673 -13.90 10.44 36.48
C GLY A 673 -15.16 11.32 36.33
N VAL A 674 -15.16 12.43 37.09
CA VAL A 674 -16.19 13.49 37.05
C VAL A 674 -15.55 14.88 37.24
N ASP A 675 -16.27 15.96 36.96
CA ASP A 675 -15.82 17.36 37.08
C ASP A 675 -16.44 18.15 38.25
N TYR A 676 -17.29 17.50 39.04
CA TYR A 676 -18.04 18.16 40.10
C TYR A 676 -18.29 17.28 41.32
N ASP A 677 -17.87 17.76 42.49
CA ASP A 677 -18.28 17.21 43.78
C ASP A 677 -19.44 18.01 44.36
N SER A 678 -20.61 17.39 44.44
CA SER A 678 -21.81 18.03 44.98
C SER A 678 -21.76 18.27 46.49
N ARG A 679 -20.93 17.51 47.21
CA ARG A 679 -20.81 17.61 48.67
C ARG A 679 -20.13 18.92 49.05
N THR A 680 -19.01 19.21 48.40
CA THR A 680 -18.22 20.43 48.65
C THR A 680 -18.55 21.58 47.70
N LYS A 681 -19.35 21.32 46.64
CA LYS A 681 -19.62 22.24 45.52
C LYS A 681 -18.36 22.67 44.77
N ASP A 682 -17.38 21.78 44.73
CA ASP A 682 -16.08 22.03 44.11
C ASP A 682 -16.13 21.65 42.63
N HIS A 683 -15.72 22.59 41.78
CA HIS A 683 -15.49 22.37 40.35
C HIS A 683 -14.02 22.00 40.15
N GLY A 684 -13.76 20.80 39.64
CA GLY A 684 -12.43 20.31 39.37
C GLY A 684 -12.46 18.89 38.85
N ILE A 685 -11.33 18.37 38.36
CA ILE A 685 -11.29 17.01 37.82
C ILE A 685 -11.05 16.02 38.95
N PHE A 686 -11.95 15.06 39.10
CA PHE A 686 -11.87 14.01 40.12
C PHE A 686 -11.73 12.65 39.45
N LYS A 687 -10.59 11.97 39.68
CA LYS A 687 -10.41 10.56 39.32
C LYS A 687 -11.11 9.71 40.35
N LEU A 688 -12.05 8.88 39.92
CA LEU A 688 -12.74 7.94 40.81
C LEU A 688 -11.81 6.76 41.13
N VAL A 689 -11.72 6.40 42.41
CA VAL A 689 -10.84 5.34 42.91
C VAL A 689 -11.60 4.43 43.87
N GLY A 690 -11.16 3.18 44.02
CA GLY A 690 -11.75 2.23 44.96
C GLY A 690 -11.78 0.80 44.40
N GLU A 691 -12.40 -0.11 45.14
CA GLU A 691 -12.52 -1.51 44.72
C GLU A 691 -13.31 -1.65 43.41
N GLY A 692 -12.74 -2.38 42.45
CA GLY A 692 -13.31 -2.54 41.11
C GLY A 692 -13.00 -1.39 40.13
N LYS A 693 -12.15 -0.43 40.52
CA LYS A 693 -11.61 0.61 39.63
C LYS A 693 -10.23 0.26 39.09
N ARG A 694 -9.92 0.80 37.91
CA ARG A 694 -8.54 0.92 37.44
C ARG A 694 -7.69 1.67 38.47
N SER A 695 -6.40 1.34 38.55
CA SER A 695 -5.44 2.13 39.34
C SER A 695 -5.22 3.53 38.77
N ASP A 696 -5.43 3.71 37.46
CA ASP A 696 -5.25 4.97 36.77
C ASP A 696 -6.23 5.15 35.59
N TRP A 697 -6.20 6.33 34.96
CA TRP A 697 -6.86 6.62 33.69
C TRP A 697 -6.48 5.61 32.58
N ALA A 698 -7.27 5.56 31.50
CA ALA A 698 -6.88 4.77 30.32
C ALA A 698 -5.50 5.23 29.81
N HIS A 699 -4.60 4.30 29.50
CA HIS A 699 -3.19 4.62 29.23
C HIS A 699 -2.91 4.89 27.74
N ASP A 700 -3.82 4.51 26.85
CA ASP A 700 -3.68 4.57 25.40
C ASP A 700 -4.63 5.62 24.78
N VAL A 701 -4.72 6.77 25.43
CA VAL A 701 -5.43 8.00 25.02
C VAL A 701 -4.42 9.10 24.65
N SER A 702 -4.90 10.28 24.23
CA SER A 702 -4.02 11.45 24.01
C SER A 702 -3.23 11.79 25.29
N LYS A 703 -1.96 12.16 25.10
CA LYS A 703 -1.05 12.55 26.20
C LYS A 703 -1.13 14.04 26.56
N GLU A 704 -1.98 14.79 25.85
CA GLU A 704 -2.28 16.16 26.22
C GLU A 704 -2.73 16.24 27.69
N LEU A 705 -2.23 17.25 28.40
CA LEU A 705 -2.53 17.46 29.82
C LEU A 705 -2.17 16.21 30.67
N GLY A 706 -1.08 15.54 30.30
CA GLY A 706 -0.55 14.31 30.92
C GLY A 706 -1.29 13.05 30.47
N ASN A 707 -2.62 13.08 30.58
CA ASN A 707 -3.53 12.03 30.14
C ASN A 707 -4.88 12.65 29.80
N TYR A 708 -5.43 12.40 28.61
CA TYR A 708 -6.68 13.02 28.16
C TYR A 708 -7.89 12.08 28.15
N ASP A 709 -7.93 11.05 29.01
CA ASP A 709 -9.12 10.20 29.22
C ASP A 709 -10.30 11.10 29.62
N TYR A 710 -10.16 11.86 30.72
CA TYR A 710 -11.22 12.75 31.16
C TYR A 710 -11.41 13.97 30.22
N LEU A 711 -12.61 14.07 29.62
CA LEU A 711 -13.07 15.25 28.87
C LEU A 711 -14.14 16.06 29.62
N MET A 712 -15.30 15.46 29.89
CA MET A 712 -16.47 16.14 30.49
C MET A 712 -17.49 15.15 31.07
N PHE A 713 -18.42 15.66 31.90
CA PHE A 713 -19.49 14.90 32.54
C PHE A 713 -18.97 13.67 33.33
N ALA A 714 -19.70 12.55 33.33
CA ALA A 714 -19.26 11.28 33.89
C ALA A 714 -18.54 10.46 32.82
N ASP A 715 -17.23 10.39 32.93
CA ASP A 715 -16.31 9.78 31.95
C ASP A 715 -16.36 8.26 32.06
N LEU A 716 -16.64 7.54 30.97
CA LEU A 716 -16.88 6.10 31.01
C LEU A 716 -15.59 5.32 31.26
N ASP A 717 -15.67 4.29 32.10
CA ASP A 717 -14.57 3.34 32.28
C ASP A 717 -14.67 2.21 31.24
N HIS A 718 -14.06 2.39 30.07
CA HIS A 718 -14.04 1.37 29.01
C HIS A 718 -13.23 0.11 29.35
N SER A 719 -12.61 0.00 30.52
CA SER A 719 -12.02 -1.28 30.97
C SER A 719 -13.01 -2.12 31.76
N HIS A 720 -14.12 -1.53 32.22
CA HIS A 720 -15.12 -2.24 32.99
C HIS A 720 -15.93 -3.16 32.06
N ALA A 721 -15.91 -4.47 32.31
CA ALA A 721 -16.52 -5.47 31.42
C ALA A 721 -17.99 -5.18 31.08
N ALA A 722 -18.81 -4.83 32.08
CA ALA A 722 -20.22 -4.48 31.85
C ALA A 722 -20.41 -3.24 30.96
N VAL A 723 -19.47 -2.29 30.97
CA VAL A 723 -19.52 -1.10 30.10
C VAL A 723 -19.19 -1.50 28.67
N GLN A 724 -18.14 -2.30 28.47
CA GLN A 724 -17.77 -2.81 27.15
C GLN A 724 -18.89 -3.63 26.53
N GLU A 725 -19.44 -4.57 27.30
CA GLU A 725 -20.52 -5.45 26.85
C GLU A 725 -21.76 -4.67 26.45
N ASP A 726 -22.21 -3.70 27.27
CA ASP A 726 -23.38 -2.87 26.92
C ASP A 726 -23.15 -2.07 25.64
N ILE A 727 -21.97 -1.47 25.45
CA ILE A 727 -21.66 -0.70 24.23
C ILE A 727 -21.55 -1.61 23.00
N PHE A 728 -20.95 -2.80 23.13
CA PHE A 728 -20.82 -3.75 22.02
C PHE A 728 -22.19 -4.29 21.59
N ASN A 729 -23.04 -4.60 22.56
CA ASN A 729 -24.43 -5.00 22.33
C ASN A 729 -25.23 -3.86 21.68
N TRP A 730 -25.06 -2.63 22.17
CA TRP A 730 -25.68 -1.45 21.58
C TRP A 730 -25.27 -1.26 20.12
N GLY A 731 -23.98 -1.32 19.81
CA GLY A 731 -23.48 -1.16 18.44
C GLY A 731 -24.06 -2.21 17.48
N THR A 732 -24.19 -3.45 17.95
CA THR A 732 -24.80 -4.55 17.17
C THR A 732 -26.30 -4.33 16.97
N TRP A 733 -26.98 -3.90 18.03
CA TRP A 733 -28.42 -3.62 18.02
C TRP A 733 -28.74 -2.48 17.05
N ILE A 734 -28.05 -1.35 17.14
CA ILE A 734 -28.39 -0.16 16.35
C ILE A 734 -28.06 -0.33 14.87
N THR A 735 -26.94 -1.00 14.55
CA THR A 735 -26.60 -1.34 13.16
C THR A 735 -27.64 -2.25 12.53
N SER A 736 -28.16 -3.21 13.29
CA SER A 736 -29.19 -4.15 12.82
C SER A 736 -30.56 -3.47 12.69
N LEU A 737 -30.94 -2.64 13.67
CA LEU A 737 -32.22 -1.94 13.70
C LEU A 737 -32.37 -0.97 12.53
N LEU A 738 -31.34 -0.15 12.28
CA LEU A 738 -31.40 0.93 11.29
C LEU A 738 -30.73 0.59 9.96
N ASN A 739 -30.14 -0.61 9.82
CA ASN A 739 -29.34 -1.02 8.66
C ASN A 739 -28.25 0.03 8.33
N LEU A 740 -27.48 0.43 9.34
CA LEU A 740 -26.47 1.48 9.21
C LEU A 740 -25.37 1.11 8.22
N GLY A 741 -24.88 2.10 7.49
CA GLY A 741 -23.70 1.97 6.64
C GLY A 741 -22.38 2.11 7.40
N GLY A 742 -22.42 2.56 8.65
CA GLY A 742 -21.22 2.78 9.46
C GLY A 742 -21.40 3.76 10.60
N PHE A 743 -20.29 4.31 11.09
CA PHE A 743 -20.27 5.24 12.22
C PHE A 743 -19.30 6.41 12.00
N ARG A 744 -19.70 7.58 12.53
CA ARG A 744 -18.78 8.63 12.97
C ARG A 744 -18.57 8.45 14.47
N LEU A 745 -17.31 8.34 14.90
CA LEU A 745 -16.95 8.10 16.29
C LEU A 745 -16.47 9.41 16.91
N ASP A 746 -17.24 9.89 17.88
CA ASP A 746 -17.00 11.14 18.61
C ASP A 746 -15.81 11.02 19.55
N ALA A 747 -15.02 12.09 19.68
CA ALA A 747 -14.07 12.30 20.77
C ALA A 747 -13.07 11.13 21.00
N ILE A 748 -12.66 10.40 19.95
CA ILE A 748 -11.89 9.14 20.09
C ILE A 748 -10.48 9.30 20.66
N LYS A 749 -10.01 10.54 20.85
CA LYS A 749 -8.74 10.79 21.56
C LYS A 749 -8.86 10.70 23.09
N HIS A 750 -10.08 10.59 23.59
CA HIS A 750 -10.43 10.68 25.00
C HIS A 750 -10.85 9.36 25.64
N TYR A 751 -10.82 8.25 24.90
CA TYR A 751 -11.04 6.93 25.48
C TYR A 751 -10.19 5.88 24.79
N SER A 752 -10.02 4.74 25.46
CA SER A 752 -9.03 3.73 25.08
C SER A 752 -9.11 3.33 23.61
N LEU A 753 -8.00 3.53 22.89
CA LEU A 753 -7.88 3.10 21.49
C LEU A 753 -7.94 1.57 21.34
N SER A 754 -7.55 0.82 22.38
CA SER A 754 -7.71 -0.64 22.42
C SER A 754 -9.18 -1.04 22.47
N PHE A 755 -9.96 -0.40 23.35
CA PHE A 755 -11.42 -0.58 23.37
C PHE A 755 -12.03 -0.23 22.01
N LEU A 756 -11.59 0.87 21.39
CA LEU A 756 -12.08 1.27 20.08
C LEU A 756 -11.78 0.20 19.02
N ALA A 757 -10.55 -0.32 18.97
CA ALA A 757 -10.18 -1.39 18.04
C ALA A 757 -11.03 -2.65 18.25
N ASP A 758 -11.28 -3.03 19.50
CA ASP A 758 -12.14 -4.17 19.85
C ASP A 758 -13.60 -3.94 19.45
N PHE A 759 -14.12 -2.72 19.63
CA PHE A 759 -15.47 -2.34 19.19
C PHE A 759 -15.61 -2.46 17.66
N LEU A 760 -14.62 -1.99 16.90
CA LEU A 760 -14.62 -2.12 15.44
C LEU A 760 -14.57 -3.59 15.01
N ALA A 761 -13.72 -4.40 15.63
CA ALA A 761 -13.61 -5.84 15.36
C ALA A 761 -14.90 -6.60 15.72
N HIS A 762 -15.54 -6.23 16.83
CA HIS A 762 -16.84 -6.77 17.22
C HIS A 762 -17.89 -6.49 16.15
N LEU A 763 -18.00 -5.25 15.66
CA LEU A 763 -18.95 -4.90 14.61
C LEU A 763 -18.64 -5.56 13.26
N ASP A 764 -17.37 -5.74 12.92
CA ASP A 764 -16.96 -6.47 11.72
C ASP A 764 -17.42 -7.93 11.73
N THR A 765 -17.58 -8.52 12.92
CA THR A 765 -17.98 -9.93 13.08
C THR A 765 -19.47 -10.11 13.39
N LYS A 766 -20.10 -9.15 14.07
CA LYS A 766 -21.48 -9.28 14.58
C LYS A 766 -22.52 -8.51 13.79
N SER A 767 -22.14 -7.48 13.05
CA SER A 767 -23.09 -6.71 12.24
C SER A 767 -23.41 -7.44 10.92
N LEU A 768 -24.62 -7.22 10.38
CA LEU A 768 -25.04 -7.79 9.10
C LEU A 768 -24.15 -7.37 7.90
N ARG A 769 -23.52 -6.19 8.00
CA ARG A 769 -22.65 -5.64 6.96
C ARG A 769 -21.18 -6.02 7.15
N GLY A 770 -20.79 -6.48 8.34
CA GLY A 770 -19.43 -6.82 8.70
C GLY A 770 -18.42 -5.76 8.25
N LYS A 771 -17.37 -6.19 7.55
CA LYS A 771 -16.30 -5.32 7.03
C LYS A 771 -16.75 -4.25 6.02
N LYS A 772 -18.01 -4.27 5.56
CA LYS A 772 -18.55 -3.21 4.69
C LYS A 772 -18.95 -1.95 5.46
N LEU A 773 -18.99 -1.98 6.80
CA LEU A 773 -19.26 -0.78 7.59
C LEU A 773 -18.13 0.25 7.40
N PHE A 774 -18.49 1.51 7.17
CA PHE A 774 -17.52 2.60 7.09
C PHE A 774 -17.35 3.28 8.45
N PHE A 775 -16.11 3.35 8.95
CA PHE A 775 -15.81 4.01 10.22
C PHE A 775 -14.95 5.26 9.97
N VAL A 776 -15.38 6.39 10.51
CA VAL A 776 -14.57 7.61 10.61
C VAL A 776 -14.51 8.07 12.06
N GLY A 777 -13.30 8.33 12.56
CA GLY A 777 -13.06 8.82 13.91
C GLY A 777 -12.72 10.29 13.93
N GLU A 778 -13.25 11.01 14.91
CA GLU A 778 -12.85 12.35 15.27
C GLU A 778 -11.71 12.28 16.31
N TYR A 779 -10.49 12.08 15.83
CA TYR A 779 -9.28 12.27 16.63
C TYR A 779 -8.78 13.69 16.38
N TRP A 780 -9.17 14.65 17.23
CA TRP A 780 -8.87 16.06 16.98
C TRP A 780 -7.42 16.43 17.33
N ASP A 781 -6.52 16.17 16.37
CA ASP A 781 -5.09 16.47 16.43
C ASP A 781 -4.59 16.86 15.03
N SER A 782 -3.76 17.91 14.94
CA SER A 782 -3.18 18.36 13.69
C SER A 782 -1.87 17.65 13.33
N ASP A 783 -1.30 16.87 14.26
CA ASP A 783 -0.13 16.04 13.99
C ASP A 783 -0.50 14.75 13.24
N VAL A 784 -0.13 14.70 11.97
CA VAL A 784 -0.41 13.58 11.08
C VAL A 784 0.33 12.30 11.49
N ASP A 785 1.47 12.36 12.18
CA ASP A 785 2.12 11.16 12.72
C ASP A 785 1.28 10.51 13.82
N THR A 786 0.69 11.34 14.69
CA THR A 786 -0.27 10.90 15.70
C THR A 786 -1.50 10.25 15.04
N LEU A 787 -2.12 10.91 14.05
CA LEU A 787 -3.26 10.33 13.31
C LEU A 787 -2.90 9.00 12.63
N SER A 788 -1.72 8.92 12.00
CA SER A 788 -1.22 7.69 11.37
C SER A 788 -1.05 6.55 12.39
N SER A 789 -0.63 6.88 13.62
CA SER A 789 -0.50 5.91 14.71
C SER A 789 -1.85 5.36 15.15
N VAL A 790 -2.87 6.21 15.23
CA VAL A 790 -4.25 5.81 15.57
C VAL A 790 -4.81 4.86 14.51
N ILE A 791 -4.63 5.16 13.22
CA ILE A 791 -5.04 4.28 12.11
C ILE A 791 -4.37 2.91 12.23
N ARG A 792 -3.05 2.87 12.47
CA ARG A 792 -2.31 1.62 12.68
C ARG A 792 -2.80 0.84 13.91
N ARG A 793 -3.11 1.53 15.02
CA ARG A 793 -3.62 0.90 16.25
C ARG A 793 -4.98 0.23 16.01
N CYS A 794 -5.80 0.81 15.13
CA CYS A 794 -7.06 0.22 14.67
C CYS A 794 -6.88 -0.70 13.45
N HIS A 795 -5.66 -1.18 13.17
CA HIS A 795 -5.35 -2.12 12.08
C HIS A 795 -5.78 -1.65 10.68
N GLY A 796 -5.75 -0.34 10.42
CA GLY A 796 -6.19 0.25 9.15
C GLY A 796 -7.71 0.25 8.95
N ARG A 797 -8.49 -0.13 9.97
CA ARG A 797 -9.95 -0.25 9.86
C ARG A 797 -10.69 1.10 9.96
N LEU A 798 -10.02 2.07 10.58
CA LEU A 798 -10.56 3.38 10.93
C LEU A 798 -10.04 4.46 9.97
N ASN A 799 -10.95 5.25 9.40
CA ASN A 799 -10.62 6.50 8.72
C ASN A 799 -10.60 7.63 9.75
N LEU A 800 -9.89 8.72 9.49
CA LEU A 800 -9.85 9.88 10.38
C LEU A 800 -10.15 11.17 9.61
N PHE A 801 -10.80 12.12 10.30
CA PHE A 801 -10.95 13.48 9.77
C PHE A 801 -9.58 14.16 9.62
N ASP A 802 -9.35 14.82 8.49
CA ASP A 802 -8.11 15.55 8.22
C ASP A 802 -8.13 16.94 8.86
N VAL A 803 -7.84 16.98 10.16
CA VAL A 803 -7.88 18.20 10.99
C VAL A 803 -6.86 19.24 10.52
N GLN A 804 -5.65 18.81 10.15
CA GLN A 804 -4.61 19.72 9.68
C GLN A 804 -5.02 20.42 8.37
N LEU A 805 -5.75 19.74 7.48
CA LEU A 805 -6.23 20.36 6.24
C LEU A 805 -7.21 21.51 6.50
N VAL A 806 -8.09 21.40 7.49
CA VAL A 806 -9.02 22.48 7.87
C VAL A 806 -8.28 23.71 8.40
N TYR A 807 -7.30 23.51 9.28
CA TYR A 807 -6.46 24.61 9.75
C TYR A 807 -5.70 25.26 8.59
N THR A 808 -5.18 24.46 7.67
CA THR A 808 -4.52 24.95 6.45
C THR A 808 -5.49 25.80 5.61
N PHE A 809 -6.73 25.35 5.36
CA PHE A 809 -7.72 26.16 4.64
C PHE A 809 -8.05 27.48 5.35
N SER A 810 -8.23 27.45 6.67
CA SER A 810 -8.45 28.66 7.47
C SER A 810 -7.27 29.64 7.30
N ASP A 811 -6.03 29.16 7.39
CA ASP A 811 -4.83 30.00 7.28
C ASP A 811 -4.65 30.61 5.89
N PHE A 812 -4.87 29.84 4.82
CA PHE A 812 -4.85 30.39 3.45
C PHE A 812 -5.97 31.42 3.24
N SER A 813 -7.18 31.13 3.71
CA SER A 813 -8.33 32.02 3.54
C SER A 813 -8.15 33.39 4.23
N LYS A 814 -7.41 33.40 5.35
CA LYS A 814 -7.05 34.60 6.14
C LYS A 814 -5.74 35.25 5.70
N GLY A 815 -5.06 34.70 4.70
CA GLY A 815 -3.77 35.21 4.22
C GLY A 815 -2.63 35.06 5.22
N ARG A 816 -2.65 34.01 6.06
CA ARG A 816 -1.50 33.61 6.90
C ARG A 816 -0.54 32.68 6.16
N LYS A 817 -1.05 31.99 5.14
CA LYS A 817 -0.27 31.26 4.14
C LYS A 817 -0.66 31.79 2.75
N HIS A 818 0.32 31.82 1.84
CA HIS A 818 0.13 32.38 0.49
C HIS A 818 0.54 31.43 -0.63
N ASP A 819 1.48 30.51 -0.40
CA ASP A 819 1.97 29.61 -1.43
C ASP A 819 1.05 28.41 -1.64
N LEU A 820 0.16 28.49 -2.63
CA LEU A 820 -0.79 27.43 -2.97
C LEU A 820 -0.14 26.10 -3.34
N ARG A 821 1.16 26.05 -3.67
CA ARG A 821 1.86 24.77 -3.91
C ARG A 821 1.92 23.91 -2.65
N THR A 822 1.89 24.56 -1.48
CA THR A 822 1.99 23.94 -0.15
C THR A 822 0.62 23.64 0.49
N ILE A 823 -0.49 23.79 -0.26
CA ILE A 823 -1.86 23.71 0.27
C ILE A 823 -2.22 22.35 0.90
N LEU A 824 -1.48 21.29 0.56
CA LEU A 824 -1.67 19.95 1.12
C LEU A 824 -0.54 19.55 2.09
N ASP A 825 0.45 20.40 2.34
CA ASP A 825 1.62 20.02 3.12
C ASP A 825 1.28 19.71 4.56
N GLY A 826 1.78 18.56 5.02
CA GLY A 826 1.61 18.08 6.38
C GLY A 826 0.18 17.63 6.70
N THR A 827 -0.67 17.42 5.68
CA THR A 827 -2.07 16.98 5.87
C THR A 827 -2.19 15.46 5.82
N LEU A 828 -3.25 14.91 6.43
CA LEU A 828 -3.47 13.46 6.41
C LEU A 828 -3.70 12.96 4.99
N VAL A 829 -4.43 13.73 4.17
CA VAL A 829 -4.70 13.38 2.77
C VAL A 829 -3.43 13.34 1.91
N GLN A 830 -2.40 14.13 2.23
CA GLN A 830 -1.11 14.03 1.53
C GLN A 830 -0.38 12.73 1.89
N LYS A 831 -0.45 12.30 3.14
CA LYS A 831 0.30 11.13 3.64
C LYS A 831 -0.42 9.80 3.41
N ASP A 832 -1.73 9.78 3.62
CA ASP A 832 -2.60 8.61 3.54
C ASP A 832 -4.02 9.03 3.09
N HIS A 833 -4.15 9.35 1.80
CA HIS A 833 -5.45 9.69 1.20
C HIS A 833 -6.49 8.57 1.32
N THR A 834 -6.09 7.31 1.53
CA THR A 834 -7.03 6.19 1.60
C THR A 834 -7.82 6.17 2.92
N HIS A 835 -7.22 6.68 4.00
CA HIS A 835 -7.86 6.76 5.33
C HIS A 835 -8.26 8.19 5.73
N ALA A 836 -8.07 9.19 4.86
CA ALA A 836 -8.41 10.58 5.12
C ALA A 836 -9.87 10.89 4.76
N VAL A 837 -10.64 11.40 5.73
CA VAL A 837 -11.91 12.10 5.50
C VAL A 837 -11.66 13.60 5.48
N THR A 838 -11.69 14.19 4.30
CA THR A 838 -11.38 15.61 4.09
C THR A 838 -12.65 16.46 4.20
N PHE A 839 -12.55 17.65 4.80
CA PHE A 839 -13.69 18.54 5.01
C PHE A 839 -13.26 20.00 5.01
N VAL A 840 -14.20 20.93 4.81
CA VAL A 840 -13.93 22.38 4.82
C VAL A 840 -14.34 23.00 6.15
N ALA A 841 -15.49 22.60 6.66
CA ALA A 841 -16.03 23.00 7.95
C ALA A 841 -16.89 21.87 8.51
N ASN A 842 -17.14 21.91 9.81
CA ASN A 842 -18.06 21.04 10.52
C ASN A 842 -18.78 21.85 11.62
N HIS A 843 -19.48 21.16 12.51
CA HIS A 843 -20.24 21.82 13.58
C HIS A 843 -19.35 22.41 14.68
N ASP A 844 -18.08 22.00 14.82
CA ASP A 844 -17.15 22.53 15.82
C ASP A 844 -16.28 23.67 15.28
N THR A 845 -16.02 23.66 13.97
CA THR A 845 -15.15 24.66 13.30
C THR A 845 -15.92 25.84 12.73
N GLN A 846 -17.26 25.76 12.65
CA GLN A 846 -18.09 26.92 12.37
C GLN A 846 -17.87 28.04 13.40
N GLU A 847 -18.20 29.28 13.03
CA GLU A 847 -17.97 30.41 13.92
C GLU A 847 -18.67 30.24 15.28
N THR A 848 -18.05 30.79 16.32
CA THR A 848 -18.56 30.82 17.70
C THR A 848 -18.71 29.46 18.39
N GLN A 849 -18.01 28.43 17.89
CA GLN A 849 -17.93 27.09 18.47
C GLN A 849 -16.55 26.78 19.09
N SER A 850 -16.46 25.64 19.78
CA SER A 850 -15.31 25.23 20.60
C SER A 850 -13.99 25.12 19.84
N LEU A 851 -14.03 24.66 18.59
CA LEU A 851 -12.87 24.43 17.74
C LEU A 851 -12.86 25.36 16.52
N ALA A 852 -13.47 26.54 16.66
CA ALA A 852 -13.70 27.49 15.57
C ALA A 852 -12.44 27.71 14.71
N ALA A 853 -12.52 27.28 13.46
CA ALA A 853 -11.48 27.43 12.44
C ALA A 853 -12.12 27.92 11.13
N PRO A 854 -12.80 29.09 11.15
CA PRO A 854 -13.63 29.50 10.02
C PRO A 854 -12.78 29.76 8.78
N VAL A 855 -13.24 29.23 7.65
CA VAL A 855 -12.71 29.51 6.31
C VAL A 855 -13.46 30.72 5.73
N GLU A 856 -12.73 31.71 5.23
CA GLU A 856 -13.34 32.90 4.62
C GLU A 856 -14.14 32.53 3.36
N GLU A 857 -15.29 33.18 3.15
CA GLU A 857 -16.28 32.80 2.12
C GLU A 857 -15.68 32.71 0.70
N TRP A 858 -14.72 33.59 0.39
CA TRP A 858 -14.05 33.60 -0.91
C TRP A 858 -13.23 32.34 -1.18
N PHE A 859 -12.70 31.70 -0.13
CA PHE A 859 -11.83 30.52 -0.24
C PHE A 859 -12.60 29.20 -0.17
N VAL A 860 -13.81 29.19 0.40
CA VAL A 860 -14.69 28.01 0.47
C VAL A 860 -14.82 27.27 -0.88
N PRO A 861 -15.09 27.92 -2.04
CA PRO A 861 -15.12 27.21 -3.32
C PRO A 861 -13.78 26.56 -3.72
N LEU A 862 -12.63 27.17 -3.37
CA LEU A 862 -11.31 26.61 -3.64
C LEU A 862 -11.08 25.36 -2.78
N ALA A 863 -11.39 25.44 -1.49
CA ALA A 863 -11.29 24.33 -0.55
C ALA A 863 -12.17 23.14 -0.97
N TYR A 864 -13.43 23.40 -1.35
CA TYR A 864 -14.32 22.35 -1.85
C TYR A 864 -13.84 21.75 -3.17
N ALA A 865 -13.30 22.55 -4.10
CA ALA A 865 -12.71 22.02 -5.32
C ALA A 865 -11.54 21.06 -5.00
N LEU A 866 -10.66 21.41 -4.06
CA LEU A 866 -9.54 20.55 -3.62
C LEU A 866 -10.02 19.20 -3.10
N ILE A 867 -11.01 19.15 -2.21
CA ILE A 867 -11.46 17.90 -1.61
C ILE A 867 -12.40 17.10 -2.53
N LEU A 868 -13.19 17.77 -3.38
CA LEU A 868 -14.18 17.10 -4.24
C LEU A 868 -13.64 16.66 -5.59
N LEU A 869 -12.72 17.40 -6.21
CA LEU A 869 -12.42 17.20 -7.64
C LEU A 869 -11.05 16.55 -7.89
N ARG A 870 -10.29 16.24 -6.83
CA ARG A 870 -9.03 15.50 -6.91
C ARG A 870 -9.24 14.00 -6.82
N HIS A 871 -8.36 13.22 -7.46
CA HIS A 871 -8.32 11.75 -7.37
C HIS A 871 -7.87 11.32 -5.97
N ASN A 872 -6.71 11.81 -5.53
CA ASN A 872 -6.16 11.54 -4.19
C ASN A 872 -6.63 12.60 -3.17
N GLY A 873 -7.89 13.02 -3.25
CA GLY A 873 -8.50 14.04 -2.37
C GLY A 873 -9.06 13.49 -1.06
N GLY A 874 -8.86 12.19 -0.80
CA GLY A 874 -9.51 11.48 0.29
C GLY A 874 -11.01 11.27 0.06
N THR A 875 -11.71 10.96 1.15
CA THR A 875 -13.17 10.87 1.19
C THR A 875 -13.74 12.23 1.63
N PRO A 876 -14.27 13.08 0.73
CA PRO A 876 -14.76 14.40 1.10
C PRO A 876 -16.08 14.32 1.88
N CYS A 877 -16.17 15.13 2.93
CA CYS A 877 -17.38 15.39 3.70
C CYS A 877 -17.88 16.82 3.44
N VAL A 878 -19.09 16.92 2.89
CA VAL A 878 -19.79 18.17 2.62
C VAL A 878 -20.60 18.58 3.85
N PHE A 879 -20.50 19.84 4.23
CA PHE A 879 -21.15 20.35 5.44
C PHE A 879 -22.52 20.97 5.15
N TRP A 880 -23.53 20.63 5.96
CA TRP A 880 -24.86 21.24 5.92
C TRP A 880 -24.79 22.78 5.90
N GLY A 881 -23.98 23.36 6.79
CA GLY A 881 -23.87 24.81 6.94
C GLY A 881 -23.35 25.53 5.69
N ASP A 882 -22.57 24.87 4.85
CA ASP A 882 -22.09 25.44 3.59
C ASP A 882 -23.10 25.27 2.45
N VAL A 883 -23.88 24.19 2.45
CA VAL A 883 -24.88 23.93 1.41
C VAL A 883 -26.12 24.79 1.61
N PHE A 884 -26.55 24.95 2.86
CA PHE A 884 -27.83 25.56 3.22
C PHE A 884 -27.68 26.89 3.97
N GLY A 885 -26.48 27.24 4.41
CA GLY A 885 -26.24 28.33 5.34
C GLY A 885 -26.28 27.86 6.80
N ASN A 886 -25.87 28.74 7.72
CA ASN A 886 -25.89 28.47 9.15
C ASN A 886 -26.78 29.48 9.91
N HIS A 887 -27.32 29.08 11.06
CA HIS A 887 -28.25 29.89 11.87
C HIS A 887 -27.59 30.47 13.12
N GLY A 888 -26.26 30.50 13.16
CA GLY A 888 -25.51 30.96 14.32
C GLY A 888 -25.63 32.46 14.56
N PRO A 889 -25.00 32.97 15.63
CA PRO A 889 -24.95 34.40 15.93
C PRO A 889 -24.45 35.29 14.78
N ARG A 890 -23.70 34.70 13.84
CA ARG A 890 -23.36 35.29 12.55
C ARG A 890 -23.85 34.38 11.42
N PRO A 891 -25.12 34.52 11.01
CA PRO A 891 -25.69 33.69 9.96
C PRO A 891 -24.94 33.86 8.64
N ARG A 892 -24.63 32.76 7.97
CA ARG A 892 -24.05 32.75 6.62
C ARG A 892 -25.07 32.25 5.61
N LEU A 893 -25.05 32.83 4.42
CA LEU A 893 -25.81 32.34 3.27
C LEU A 893 -25.17 31.06 2.71
N PRO A 894 -25.89 30.28 1.89
CA PRO A 894 -25.30 29.17 1.14
C PRO A 894 -23.98 29.56 0.44
N SER A 895 -22.93 28.79 0.70
CA SER A 895 -21.58 29.01 0.20
C SER A 895 -21.52 28.95 -1.33
N CYS A 896 -20.47 29.55 -1.91
CA CYS A 896 -20.25 29.63 -3.36
C CYS A 896 -21.42 30.28 -4.12
N GLY A 897 -22.15 31.21 -3.50
CA GLY A 897 -23.34 31.85 -4.09
C GLY A 897 -24.47 30.85 -4.40
N GLY A 898 -24.61 29.79 -3.60
CA GLY A 898 -25.61 28.73 -3.81
C GLY A 898 -25.22 27.68 -4.87
N LYS A 899 -23.98 27.72 -5.37
CA LYS A 899 -23.49 26.83 -6.44
C LYS A 899 -22.62 25.67 -5.95
N LEU A 900 -22.39 25.52 -4.64
CA LEU A 900 -21.54 24.44 -4.09
C LEU A 900 -21.94 23.04 -4.59
N ALA A 901 -23.24 22.79 -4.69
CA ALA A 901 -23.76 21.52 -5.19
C ALA A 901 -23.34 21.18 -6.63
N ARG A 902 -22.98 22.18 -7.44
CA ARG A 902 -22.41 21.94 -8.76
C ARG A 902 -21.05 21.24 -8.68
N LEU A 903 -20.24 21.58 -7.67
CA LEU A 903 -18.97 20.91 -7.40
C LEU A 903 -19.19 19.47 -6.94
N VAL A 904 -20.21 19.26 -6.08
CA VAL A 904 -20.59 17.91 -5.63
C VAL A 904 -21.03 17.04 -6.80
N ALA A 905 -21.93 17.56 -7.65
CA ALA A 905 -22.36 16.86 -8.86
C ALA A 905 -21.22 16.64 -9.86
N ALA A 906 -20.31 17.62 -10.03
CA ALA A 906 -19.13 17.48 -10.88
C ALA A 906 -18.20 16.36 -10.39
N ARG A 907 -18.12 16.11 -9.08
CA ARG A 907 -17.41 14.94 -8.53
C ARG A 907 -18.03 13.63 -9.00
N LYS A 908 -19.36 13.49 -8.91
CA LYS A 908 -20.09 12.30 -9.39
C LYS A 908 -19.90 12.08 -10.89
N LEU A 909 -19.91 13.15 -11.68
CA LEU A 909 -20.06 13.05 -13.14
C LEU A 909 -18.75 13.14 -13.92
N TYR A 910 -17.84 14.06 -13.55
CA TYR A 910 -16.69 14.44 -14.39
C TYR A 910 -15.33 14.27 -13.71
N ALA A 911 -15.27 14.18 -12.38
CA ALA A 911 -14.02 13.98 -11.64
C ALA A 911 -13.57 12.50 -11.66
N HIS A 912 -13.40 11.96 -12.86
CA HIS A 912 -13.02 10.58 -13.12
C HIS A 912 -11.79 10.51 -14.01
N GLY A 913 -11.15 9.35 -14.00
CA GLY A 913 -9.96 9.10 -14.79
C GLY A 913 -8.70 9.73 -14.24
N PRO A 914 -7.61 9.56 -14.99
CA PRO A 914 -6.28 10.06 -14.67
C PRO A 914 -6.27 11.53 -14.23
N GLN A 915 -5.48 11.84 -13.20
CA GLN A 915 -5.24 13.22 -12.78
C GLN A 915 -3.88 13.72 -13.28
N ARG A 916 -3.80 14.99 -13.67
CA ARG A 916 -2.53 15.71 -13.82
C ARG A 916 -2.52 16.97 -12.99
N ASP A 917 -1.50 17.10 -12.15
CA ASP A 917 -1.34 18.24 -11.25
C ASP A 917 -0.45 19.32 -11.88
N TYR A 918 -0.83 20.57 -11.66
CA TYR A 918 -0.11 21.78 -12.01
C TYR A 918 0.00 22.67 -10.76
N LEU A 919 0.71 22.15 -9.76
CA LEU A 919 1.05 22.84 -8.50
C LEU A 919 2.39 23.57 -8.67
N ASP A 920 2.47 24.44 -9.68
CA ASP A 920 3.73 24.97 -10.23
C ASP A 920 3.96 26.46 -9.99
N LEU A 921 2.91 27.22 -9.63
CA LEU A 921 3.00 28.64 -9.27
C LEU A 921 2.45 28.88 -7.87
N GLU A 922 3.08 29.81 -7.17
CA GLU A 922 2.74 30.19 -5.79
C GLU A 922 1.29 30.65 -5.64
N ASP A 923 0.77 31.42 -6.60
CA ASP A 923 -0.53 32.06 -6.49
C ASP A 923 -1.59 31.48 -7.42
N CYS A 924 -1.24 30.52 -8.29
CA CYS A 924 -2.13 29.95 -9.30
C CYS A 924 -1.79 28.49 -9.56
N ILE A 925 -2.62 27.58 -9.05
CA ILE A 925 -2.47 26.14 -9.23
C ILE A 925 -3.64 25.57 -10.02
N GLY A 926 -3.49 24.35 -10.53
CA GLY A 926 -4.58 23.65 -11.17
C GLY A 926 -4.34 22.16 -11.26
N TRP A 927 -5.36 21.43 -11.69
CA TRP A 927 -5.25 20.03 -12.04
C TRP A 927 -6.33 19.66 -13.05
N THR A 928 -6.10 18.59 -13.79
CA THR A 928 -7.07 18.06 -14.74
C THR A 928 -7.43 16.63 -14.37
N ARG A 929 -8.67 16.24 -14.67
CA ARG A 929 -9.16 14.87 -14.65
C ARG A 929 -9.52 14.53 -16.09
N LEU A 930 -8.84 13.56 -16.69
CA LEU A 930 -8.95 13.31 -18.13
C LEU A 930 -10.25 12.60 -18.55
N GLY A 931 -11.13 12.31 -17.58
CA GLY A 931 -12.39 11.62 -17.81
C GLY A 931 -12.23 10.12 -18.00
N HIS A 932 -13.28 9.37 -17.69
CA HIS A 932 -13.30 7.92 -17.88
C HIS A 932 -14.45 7.50 -18.80
N LYS A 933 -14.21 6.61 -19.77
CA LYS A 933 -15.21 6.24 -20.80
C LYS A 933 -16.54 5.75 -20.21
N SER A 934 -16.54 5.14 -19.02
CA SER A 934 -17.75 4.65 -18.35
C SER A 934 -18.54 5.74 -17.61
N ARG A 935 -18.07 6.99 -17.58
CA ARG A 935 -18.67 8.10 -16.81
C ARG A 935 -18.84 9.30 -17.73
N ALA A 936 -20.06 9.81 -17.84
CA ALA A 936 -20.39 10.98 -18.66
C ALA A 936 -19.75 10.95 -20.08
N ASN A 937 -19.82 9.80 -20.76
CA ASN A 937 -19.20 9.56 -22.08
C ASN A 937 -17.68 9.87 -22.14
N GLY A 938 -17.01 9.83 -21.00
CA GLY A 938 -15.61 10.18 -20.83
C GLY A 938 -15.31 11.66 -20.84
N ALA A 939 -16.28 12.50 -20.51
CA ALA A 939 -16.02 13.87 -20.11
C ALA A 939 -15.08 13.91 -18.89
N GLY A 940 -14.08 14.77 -18.97
CA GLY A 940 -13.18 15.10 -17.88
C GLY A 940 -13.48 16.47 -17.31
N LEU A 941 -12.61 16.98 -16.44
CA LEU A 941 -12.65 18.36 -15.98
C LEU A 941 -11.26 18.98 -15.85
N ALA A 942 -11.21 20.31 -15.81
CA ALA A 942 -10.00 21.07 -15.52
C ALA A 942 -10.32 22.08 -14.43
N VAL A 943 -9.59 22.01 -13.34
CA VAL A 943 -9.69 22.95 -12.22
C VAL A 943 -8.49 23.87 -12.28
N VAL A 944 -8.74 25.17 -12.27
CA VAL A 944 -7.72 26.20 -12.08
C VAL A 944 -8.18 27.11 -10.95
N MET A 945 -7.29 27.41 -10.00
CA MET A 945 -7.59 28.29 -8.89
C MET A 945 -6.44 29.24 -8.61
N THR A 946 -6.79 30.40 -8.06
CA THR A 946 -5.81 31.42 -7.68
C THR A 946 -6.24 32.12 -6.41
N ASN A 947 -5.26 32.46 -5.55
CA ASN A 947 -5.44 33.37 -4.43
C ASN A 947 -4.95 34.79 -4.75
N SER A 948 -4.52 35.02 -5.99
CA SER A 948 -4.07 36.31 -6.50
C SER A 948 -5.22 37.32 -6.57
N TRP A 949 -4.89 38.59 -6.38
CA TRP A 949 -5.78 39.71 -6.66
C TRP A 949 -5.95 39.98 -8.15
N ASP A 950 -5.08 39.41 -8.98
CA ASP A 950 -5.17 39.47 -10.43
C ASP A 950 -5.92 38.26 -11.00
N ARG A 951 -6.55 38.46 -12.16
CA ARG A 951 -7.02 37.34 -12.98
C ARG A 951 -5.82 36.52 -13.43
N ARG A 952 -5.94 35.20 -13.39
CA ARG A 952 -4.91 34.27 -13.85
C ARG A 952 -5.45 33.38 -14.97
N SER A 953 -4.53 32.68 -15.63
CA SER A 953 -4.87 31.57 -16.52
C SER A 953 -3.77 30.53 -16.46
N LYS A 954 -4.11 29.29 -16.78
CA LYS A 954 -3.14 28.20 -16.82
C LYS A 954 -3.37 27.31 -18.02
N ARG A 955 -2.29 27.03 -18.76
CA ARG A 955 -2.31 26.07 -19.85
C ARG A 955 -2.15 24.66 -19.29
N MET A 956 -3.19 23.84 -19.40
CA MET A 956 -3.22 22.49 -18.83
C MET A 956 -3.65 21.47 -19.87
N PHE A 957 -3.08 20.27 -19.77
CA PHE A 957 -3.43 19.15 -20.64
C PHE A 957 -4.67 18.46 -20.10
N VAL A 958 -5.69 18.31 -20.94
CA VAL A 958 -6.94 17.62 -20.58
C VAL A 958 -7.10 16.28 -21.30
N GLY A 959 -6.25 15.97 -22.27
CA GLY A 959 -6.28 14.68 -22.99
C GLY A 959 -6.50 14.84 -24.49
N HIS A 960 -5.82 14.01 -25.30
CA HIS A 960 -5.98 14.03 -26.76
C HIS A 960 -7.41 13.72 -27.23
N ARG A 961 -8.19 13.00 -26.42
CA ARG A 961 -9.60 12.70 -26.73
C ARG A 961 -10.50 13.94 -26.75
N HIS A 962 -10.05 15.03 -26.14
CA HIS A 962 -10.82 16.26 -26.01
C HIS A 962 -10.43 17.31 -27.06
N ILE A 963 -9.54 16.98 -28.00
CA ILE A 963 -9.11 17.91 -29.07
C ILE A 963 -10.32 18.45 -29.82
N GLY A 964 -10.39 19.77 -29.96
CA GLY A 964 -11.48 20.47 -30.64
C GLY A 964 -12.77 20.60 -29.83
N GLU A 965 -12.86 20.01 -28.64
CA GLU A 965 -13.99 20.26 -27.73
C GLU A 965 -13.98 21.70 -27.23
N ARG A 966 -15.17 22.23 -26.96
CA ARG A 966 -15.36 23.53 -26.32
C ARG A 966 -15.70 23.34 -24.86
N TRP A 967 -14.89 23.91 -23.99
CA TRP A 967 -15.02 23.78 -22.55
C TRP A 967 -15.53 25.08 -21.95
N ARG A 968 -16.47 24.95 -21.00
CA ARG A 968 -17.11 26.08 -20.29
C ARG A 968 -17.07 25.83 -18.78
N ASP A 969 -17.05 26.92 -18.01
CA ASP A 969 -17.03 26.89 -16.55
C ASP A 969 -18.39 26.44 -15.99
N ILE A 970 -18.38 25.36 -15.20
CA ILE A 970 -19.57 24.77 -14.56
C ILE A 970 -20.16 25.73 -13.52
N LEU A 971 -19.31 26.54 -12.88
CA LEU A 971 -19.76 27.55 -11.92
C LEU A 971 -20.36 28.76 -12.63
N GLY A 972 -20.06 28.98 -13.91
CA GLY A 972 -20.53 30.14 -14.68
C GLY A 972 -20.08 31.46 -14.05
N TRP A 973 -18.88 31.50 -13.46
CA TRP A 973 -18.23 32.73 -13.03
C TRP A 973 -17.30 33.29 -14.12
N GLU A 974 -16.96 32.46 -15.10
CA GLU A 974 -16.22 32.87 -16.28
C GLU A 974 -17.01 32.57 -17.57
N ASP A 975 -17.22 33.61 -18.38
CA ASP A 975 -18.07 33.53 -19.59
C ASP A 975 -17.30 33.11 -20.85
N ARG A 976 -15.96 33.15 -20.81
CA ARG A 976 -15.10 32.74 -21.93
C ARG A 976 -15.21 31.25 -22.19
N GLU A 977 -15.08 30.86 -23.45
CA GLU A 977 -14.97 29.47 -23.87
C GLU A 977 -13.49 29.08 -24.06
N VAL A 978 -13.14 27.84 -23.73
CA VAL A 978 -11.80 27.29 -23.97
C VAL A 978 -11.90 26.18 -25.01
N VAL A 979 -11.27 26.36 -26.16
CA VAL A 979 -11.14 25.30 -27.16
C VAL A 979 -9.88 24.51 -26.89
N ILE A 980 -9.99 23.19 -26.83
CA ILE A 980 -8.83 22.32 -26.63
C ILE A 980 -8.04 22.21 -27.93
N ASP A 981 -6.76 22.59 -27.87
CA ASP A 981 -5.87 22.65 -29.03
C ASP A 981 -5.53 21.26 -29.59
N SER A 982 -4.85 21.22 -30.75
CA SER A 982 -4.46 19.98 -31.42
C SER A 982 -3.48 19.09 -30.64
N LYS A 983 -2.95 19.58 -29.51
CA LYS A 983 -2.05 18.84 -28.61
C LYS A 983 -2.77 18.40 -27.33
N GLY A 984 -4.09 18.60 -27.22
CA GLY A 984 -4.88 18.21 -26.06
C GLY A 984 -4.76 19.17 -24.87
N PHE A 985 -4.34 20.43 -25.09
CA PHE A 985 -4.24 21.45 -24.05
C PHE A 985 -5.31 22.53 -24.20
N GLY A 986 -5.77 23.07 -23.07
CA GLY A 986 -6.55 24.30 -23.01
C GLY A 986 -5.84 25.34 -22.13
N THR A 987 -6.03 26.63 -22.42
CA THR A 987 -5.62 27.71 -21.53
C THR A 987 -6.82 28.17 -20.74
N PHE A 988 -6.93 27.71 -19.50
CA PHE A 988 -8.10 27.90 -18.66
C PHE A 988 -7.97 29.18 -17.84
N PRO A 989 -8.86 30.17 -18.03
CA PRO A 989 -8.87 31.37 -17.22
C PRO A 989 -9.49 31.14 -15.83
N VAL A 990 -9.14 32.00 -14.88
CA VAL A 990 -9.77 32.08 -13.56
C VAL A 990 -9.84 33.53 -13.09
N GLY A 991 -10.94 33.88 -12.42
CA GLY A 991 -11.11 35.17 -11.75
C GLY A 991 -10.07 35.39 -10.64
N HIS A 992 -9.95 36.63 -10.15
CA HIS A 992 -9.14 36.89 -8.96
C HIS A 992 -9.73 36.14 -7.75
N ARG A 993 -8.89 35.56 -6.90
CA ARG A 993 -9.32 34.87 -5.66
C ARG A 993 -10.47 33.89 -5.89
N SER A 994 -10.35 33.07 -6.93
CA SER A 994 -11.44 32.26 -7.44
C SER A 994 -10.95 30.89 -7.92
N VAL A 995 -11.91 30.06 -8.31
CA VAL A 995 -11.71 28.76 -8.95
C VAL A 995 -12.58 28.70 -10.20
N GLY A 996 -12.00 28.22 -11.30
CA GLY A 996 -12.72 27.86 -12.51
C GLY A 996 -12.74 26.34 -12.65
N VAL A 997 -13.91 25.76 -12.91
CA VAL A 997 -14.08 24.31 -13.09
C VAL A 997 -14.68 24.07 -14.47
N TRP A 998 -13.83 23.62 -15.38
CA TRP A 998 -14.12 23.57 -16.80
C TRP A 998 -14.43 22.14 -17.24
N THR A 999 -15.44 21.95 -18.08
CA THR A 999 -15.71 20.68 -18.78
C THR A 999 -16.32 20.97 -20.15
N HIS A 1000 -16.43 19.94 -20.99
CA HIS A 1000 -17.01 20.03 -22.32
C HIS A 1000 -18.49 20.47 -22.25
N ASP A 1001 -18.87 21.49 -23.02
CA ASP A 1001 -20.22 22.06 -23.05
C ASP A 1001 -21.31 21.06 -23.51
N LYS A 1002 -20.93 19.96 -24.17
CA LYS A 1002 -21.81 18.86 -24.57
C LYS A 1002 -21.63 17.60 -23.72
N ALA A 1003 -20.92 17.67 -22.60
CA ALA A 1003 -20.86 16.55 -21.66
C ALA A 1003 -22.28 16.19 -21.16
N PRO A 1004 -22.59 14.90 -20.95
CA PRO A 1004 -23.86 14.49 -20.33
C PRO A 1004 -24.13 15.27 -19.05
N ASP A 1005 -25.34 15.82 -18.92
CA ASP A 1005 -25.83 16.62 -17.79
C ASP A 1005 -25.17 18.01 -17.58
N PHE A 1006 -24.35 18.51 -18.52
CA PHE A 1006 -23.75 19.85 -18.43
C PHE A 1006 -24.78 20.96 -18.22
N ASP A 1007 -25.81 21.03 -19.05
CA ASP A 1007 -26.88 22.03 -18.96
C ASP A 1007 -27.69 21.92 -17.66
N ARG A 1008 -27.80 20.72 -17.09
CA ARG A 1008 -28.56 20.49 -15.84
C ARG A 1008 -27.78 21.02 -14.64
N ILE A 1009 -26.50 20.66 -14.54
CA ILE A 1009 -25.63 21.11 -13.43
C ILE A 1009 -25.45 22.63 -13.45
N THR A 1010 -25.25 23.23 -14.64
CA THR A 1010 -25.02 24.67 -14.77
C THR A 1010 -26.27 25.52 -14.46
N ARG A 1011 -27.46 24.90 -14.41
CA ARG A 1011 -28.71 25.52 -13.93
C ARG A 1011 -29.00 25.20 -12.47
N PHE A 1012 -28.30 24.22 -11.88
CA PHE A 1012 -28.55 23.81 -10.51
C PHE A 1012 -28.09 24.88 -9.51
N THR A 1013 -28.96 25.20 -8.59
CA THR A 1013 -28.67 25.99 -7.39
C THR A 1013 -29.54 25.43 -6.28
N PHE A 1014 -28.98 25.24 -5.09
CA PHE A 1014 -29.87 25.07 -3.94
C PHE A 1014 -30.61 26.40 -3.72
N PRO A 1015 -31.95 26.40 -3.60
CA PRO A 1015 -32.70 27.60 -3.34
C PRO A 1015 -32.21 28.22 -2.02
N ARG A 1016 -32.27 29.55 -1.92
CA ARG A 1016 -32.10 30.23 -0.63
C ARG A 1016 -33.19 29.72 0.29
N LEU A 1017 -32.81 28.91 1.27
CA LEU A 1017 -33.68 28.57 2.38
C LEU A 1017 -33.80 29.84 3.23
N GLY A 1018 -34.88 30.59 3.03
CA GLY A 1018 -35.44 31.38 4.13
C GLY A 1018 -35.84 30.43 5.27
N HIS A 1019 -36.32 30.96 6.39
CA HIS A 1019 -36.65 30.18 7.60
C HIS A 1019 -37.72 29.07 7.44
N SER A 1020 -38.14 28.71 6.21
CA SER A 1020 -39.03 27.58 5.90
C SER A 1020 -38.47 26.74 4.74
N ALA A 1021 -38.33 25.44 4.96
CA ALA A 1021 -37.84 24.47 3.97
C ALA A 1021 -38.88 24.19 2.87
N ALA A 1022 -38.69 24.76 1.67
CA ALA A 1022 -39.28 24.23 0.46
C ALA A 1022 -38.18 23.57 -0.38
N ALA A 1023 -38.35 22.28 -0.70
CA ALA A 1023 -37.37 21.52 -1.45
C ALA A 1023 -37.25 22.03 -2.90
N PRO A 1024 -36.03 22.10 -3.49
CA PRO A 1024 -35.85 22.35 -4.92
C PRO A 1024 -36.59 21.33 -5.79
N ASP A 1025 -36.84 21.64 -7.06
CA ASP A 1025 -37.47 20.70 -7.99
C ASP A 1025 -36.49 19.55 -8.35
N PRO A 1026 -36.77 18.29 -7.95
CA PRO A 1026 -35.88 17.16 -8.23
C PRO A 1026 -35.72 16.86 -9.73
N ARG A 1027 -36.62 17.34 -10.59
CA ARG A 1027 -36.54 17.16 -12.06
C ARG A 1027 -35.35 17.89 -12.69
N VAL A 1028 -34.78 18.87 -12.00
CA VAL A 1028 -33.63 19.67 -12.48
C VAL A 1028 -32.31 18.91 -12.30
N LEU A 1029 -32.28 17.84 -11.48
CA LEU A 1029 -31.08 17.05 -11.22
C LEU A 1029 -30.97 15.80 -12.13
N PRO A 1030 -29.75 15.31 -12.44
CA PRO A 1030 -29.54 14.03 -13.13
C PRO A 1030 -30.14 12.87 -12.34
N ALA A 1031 -30.87 11.98 -13.02
CA ALA A 1031 -31.45 10.78 -12.41
C ALA A 1031 -30.37 9.73 -12.11
#